data_AF-A0A5Q6RXM2-F1
#
_entry.id   AF-A0A5Q6RXM2-F1
#
_cell.length_a   1.000
_cell.length_b   1.000
_cell.length_c   1.000
_cell.angle_alpha   90.00
_cell.angle_beta   90.00
_cell.angle_gamma   90.00
#
_symmetry.space_group_name_H-M   'P 1'
#
loop_
_entity.id
_entity.type
_entity.pdbx_description
1 polymer ?
#
loop_
_entity_poly.entity_id
_entity_poly.type
_entity_poly.pdbx_seq_one_letter_code
_entity_poly.pdbx_strand_id
1 'polypeptide(L)'
;MSDADGLLLPEGTRLVHIGPHKTGTTAVQRAFHLNRDATAEHGVVYAGRGLQPYAEVRSLMPGAGRLGSRHGSVRTWERLVASIDAAGDDRVVLSCESLDGASVDTAARVRDDLGADRVHVVRMVRRFDRLLPSSWQQSLTNGRQQSYLRWIGDVLSKPDHNFWERQNYTDLTMKWAEVVGPENVTVVVVDETDRRWLLDVFEDMTGLPRGTLKAGDSPDNLSLSPGGAAAIRRVNRIARQRRWAAETHLRLIRNSAVRGLKLPAPAAGTPKLMIPERWVDAVVEASNRNVEALESLPVRVIGDPSTLRLDAGTVRSLPDDQLRERFATSSPRSVANGVAAVAERARKGPAKPIVADPDGDPASLRHLRLTRNDDPGVGETARLIAQRARRRARRRTPDAGAGATTSRVDPPVVDRAARGGVVLTLGAPELAASRGWQRHVEAGGVDTYDDWLAGRSSADPTSEGHHEGRHVRPELRYEAVVLDAIEAAGAEQVTVVVADAPAPGRDLTLVELEIVRELNRIAGTAGWSAEERARFVVGGVVEPLRARRPAPGERPVALPGWAHPEIAASSRAAVDVLRERGVTVVGRVESLLAAAPAAPGPEAAPEVSAGLAAAALVGAIEAAGVPEIDDARRQAWRAREDDAVPSVRDLVSRLAGRRDRRSPAR
;
A
#
# COMPACT_ATOMS: atom_id res chain seq x y z
N MET A 1 -8.22 -26.04 -33.36
CA MET A 1 -8.45 -25.26 -34.59
C MET A 1 -9.94 -25.37 -34.95
N SER A 2 -10.76 -24.41 -34.50
CA SER A 2 -12.08 -24.02 -35.05
C SER A 2 -12.70 -23.00 -34.08
N ASP A 3 -12.45 -21.71 -34.33
CA ASP A 3 -13.21 -20.54 -33.81
C ASP A 3 -12.52 -19.18 -34.13
N ALA A 4 -11.32 -19.19 -34.71
CA ALA A 4 -10.60 -17.96 -35.06
C ALA A 4 -11.29 -17.12 -36.15
N ASP A 5 -12.09 -17.72 -37.05
CA ASP A 5 -12.66 -17.03 -38.21
C ASP A 5 -13.77 -16.01 -37.87
N GLY A 6 -14.29 -15.99 -36.63
CA GLY A 6 -15.36 -15.07 -36.21
C GLY A 6 -14.93 -13.93 -35.30
N LEU A 7 -13.72 -13.99 -34.72
CA LEU A 7 -13.32 -13.08 -33.65
C LEU A 7 -12.53 -11.85 -34.14
N LEU A 8 -11.80 -12.01 -35.25
CA LEU A 8 -11.02 -10.93 -35.85
C LEU A 8 -11.92 -9.77 -36.26
N LEU A 9 -11.65 -8.58 -35.71
CA LEU A 9 -12.36 -7.37 -36.08
C LEU A 9 -11.88 -6.85 -37.45
N PRO A 10 -12.74 -6.17 -38.22
CA PRO A 10 -12.34 -5.55 -39.49
C PRO A 10 -11.14 -4.61 -39.33
N GLU A 11 -10.39 -4.41 -40.41
CA GLU A 11 -9.37 -3.36 -40.46
C GLU A 11 -10.03 -1.99 -40.18
N GLY A 12 -9.25 -1.07 -39.63
CA GLY A 12 -9.73 0.24 -39.23
C GLY A 12 -10.60 0.27 -37.96
N THR A 13 -10.96 -0.87 -37.37
CA THR A 13 -11.76 -0.91 -36.15
C THR A 13 -11.09 -0.16 -34.99
N ARG A 14 -11.89 0.63 -34.26
CA ARG A 14 -11.55 1.27 -33.00
C ARG A 14 -12.12 0.41 -31.86
N LEU A 15 -11.30 -0.52 -31.35
CA LEU A 15 -11.66 -1.40 -30.24
C LEU A 15 -11.62 -0.63 -28.92
N VAL A 16 -12.80 -0.31 -28.37
CA VAL A 16 -12.98 0.43 -27.12
C VAL A 16 -13.20 -0.55 -25.96
N HIS A 17 -12.16 -0.77 -25.17
CA HIS A 17 -12.21 -1.59 -23.97
C HIS A 17 -12.63 -0.75 -22.75
N ILE A 18 -13.87 -0.97 -22.29
CA ILE A 18 -14.54 -0.14 -21.26
C ILE A 18 -14.40 -0.65 -19.82
N GLY A 19 -13.68 -1.76 -19.61
CA GLY A 19 -13.55 -2.41 -18.31
C GLY A 19 -14.63 -3.47 -18.07
N PRO A 20 -15.32 -3.48 -16.91
CA PRO A 20 -15.18 -2.57 -15.78
C PRO A 20 -13.96 -2.89 -14.91
N HIS A 21 -13.71 -2.09 -13.88
CA HIS A 21 -12.61 -2.38 -12.94
C HIS A 21 -12.70 -3.80 -12.34
N LYS A 22 -11.53 -4.39 -12.06
CA LYS A 22 -11.33 -5.70 -11.39
C LYS A 22 -11.59 -6.95 -12.22
N THR A 23 -11.69 -6.80 -13.53
CA THR A 23 -11.87 -7.90 -14.49
C THR A 23 -10.59 -8.26 -15.26
N GLY A 24 -9.41 -7.79 -14.83
CA GLY A 24 -8.14 -8.06 -15.53
C GLY A 24 -7.66 -6.92 -16.44
N THR A 25 -8.35 -5.78 -16.41
CA THR A 25 -8.06 -4.58 -17.21
C THR A 25 -6.61 -4.11 -17.16
N THR A 26 -6.00 -4.10 -15.98
CA THR A 26 -4.59 -3.70 -15.81
C THR A 26 -3.61 -4.64 -16.51
N ALA A 27 -3.93 -5.93 -16.62
CA ALA A 27 -3.09 -6.89 -17.34
C ALA A 27 -3.11 -6.60 -18.85
N VAL A 28 -4.30 -6.43 -19.43
CA VAL A 28 -4.50 -6.07 -20.84
C VAL A 28 -3.81 -4.74 -21.16
N GLN A 29 -4.14 -3.69 -20.40
CA GLN A 29 -3.55 -2.34 -20.57
C GLN A 29 -2.03 -2.35 -20.54
N ARG A 30 -1.46 -3.10 -19.60
CA ARG A 30 -0.01 -3.19 -19.48
C ARG A 30 0.62 -3.99 -20.61
N ALA A 31 0.01 -5.10 -21.01
CA ALA A 31 0.51 -5.89 -22.12
C ALA A 31 0.54 -5.06 -23.41
N PHE A 32 -0.53 -4.35 -23.75
CA PHE A 32 -0.51 -3.43 -24.88
C PHE A 32 0.52 -2.31 -24.71
N HIS A 33 0.62 -1.70 -23.52
CA HIS A 33 1.59 -0.62 -23.28
C HIS A 33 3.05 -1.05 -23.45
N LEU A 34 3.40 -2.27 -23.01
CA LEU A 34 4.76 -2.80 -23.10
C LEU A 34 5.13 -3.25 -24.52
N ASN A 35 4.14 -3.64 -25.33
CA ASN A 35 4.37 -4.22 -26.65
C ASN A 35 3.91 -3.28 -27.79
N ARG A 36 3.78 -1.97 -27.55
CA ARG A 36 3.25 -0.98 -28.52
C ARG A 36 3.94 -1.03 -29.88
N ASP A 37 5.26 -1.16 -29.89
CA ASP A 37 6.03 -1.20 -31.12
C ASP A 37 5.76 -2.50 -31.89
N ALA A 38 5.76 -3.64 -31.17
CA ALA A 38 5.45 -4.94 -31.76
C ALA A 38 4.01 -5.03 -32.27
N THR A 39 3.03 -4.45 -31.58
CA THR A 39 1.64 -4.43 -32.08
C THR A 39 1.50 -3.54 -33.31
N ALA A 40 2.24 -2.42 -33.39
CA ALA A 40 2.21 -1.52 -34.53
C ALA A 40 2.78 -2.15 -35.80
N GLU A 41 3.79 -3.02 -35.70
CA GLU A 41 4.31 -3.83 -36.83
C GLU A 41 3.24 -4.73 -37.47
N HIS A 42 2.16 -5.01 -36.73
CA HIS A 42 1.01 -5.81 -37.18
C HIS A 42 -0.25 -4.96 -37.46
N GLY A 43 -0.11 -3.64 -37.63
CA GLY A 43 -1.24 -2.75 -37.92
C GLY A 43 -2.20 -2.56 -36.74
N VAL A 44 -1.69 -2.67 -35.50
CA VAL A 44 -2.46 -2.47 -34.26
C VAL A 44 -1.82 -1.38 -33.39
N VAL A 45 -2.51 -0.25 -33.27
CA VAL A 45 -2.06 0.91 -32.49
C VAL A 45 -2.76 0.93 -31.13
N TYR A 46 -1.99 0.97 -30.04
CA TYR A 46 -2.55 1.19 -28.71
C TYR A 46 -2.71 2.70 -28.43
N ALA A 47 -3.91 3.15 -28.05
CA ALA A 47 -4.20 4.58 -27.90
C ALA A 47 -3.54 5.21 -26.65
N GLY A 48 -3.20 6.50 -26.76
CA GLY A 48 -2.61 7.30 -25.68
C GLY A 48 -1.14 6.99 -25.39
N ARG A 49 -0.51 7.77 -24.50
CA ARG A 49 0.93 7.66 -24.18
C ARG A 49 1.25 6.77 -22.97
N GLY A 50 0.27 6.59 -22.08
CA GLY A 50 0.45 5.89 -20.80
C GLY A 50 -0.01 4.43 -20.83
N LEU A 51 -0.16 3.86 -19.63
CA LEU A 51 -0.85 2.58 -19.43
C LEU A 51 -2.33 2.65 -19.82
N GLN A 52 -2.94 3.83 -19.75
CA GLN A 52 -4.30 4.11 -20.22
C GLN A 52 -4.46 5.63 -20.37
N PRO A 53 -5.30 6.12 -21.31
CA PRO A 53 -5.61 7.54 -21.48
C PRO A 53 -6.65 8.03 -20.45
N TYR A 54 -6.32 7.88 -19.15
CA TYR A 54 -7.25 8.15 -18.05
C TYR A 54 -7.71 9.61 -18.01
N ALA A 55 -6.80 10.58 -18.21
CA ALA A 55 -7.11 11.99 -18.08
C ALA A 55 -7.99 12.47 -19.24
N GLU A 56 -7.69 11.98 -20.43
CA GLU A 56 -8.39 12.23 -21.68
C GLU A 56 -9.83 11.72 -21.58
N VAL A 57 -10.02 10.44 -21.25
CA VAL A 57 -11.36 9.86 -21.06
C VAL A 57 -12.12 10.53 -19.92
N ARG A 58 -11.45 10.84 -18.80
CA ARG A 58 -12.10 11.52 -17.68
C ARG A 58 -12.51 12.96 -17.97
N SER A 59 -11.94 13.60 -18.98
CA SER A 59 -12.37 14.95 -19.38
C SER A 59 -13.80 14.99 -19.93
N LEU A 60 -14.35 13.84 -20.32
CA LEU A 60 -15.72 13.70 -20.81
C LEU A 60 -16.75 13.45 -19.70
N MET A 61 -16.30 13.04 -18.52
CA MET A 61 -17.18 12.53 -17.46
C MET A 61 -17.53 13.63 -16.46
N PRO A 62 -18.79 13.69 -15.96
CA PRO A 62 -19.13 14.60 -14.87
C PRO A 62 -18.48 14.16 -13.54
N GLY A 63 -18.17 15.14 -12.69
CA GLY A 63 -17.67 14.93 -11.32
C GLY A 63 -16.15 14.74 -11.19
N ALA A 64 -15.69 14.76 -9.94
CA ALA A 64 -14.27 14.57 -9.65
C ALA A 64 -13.82 13.13 -9.95
N GLY A 65 -12.67 13.00 -10.61
CA GLY A 65 -12.01 11.71 -10.83
C GLY A 65 -11.44 11.10 -9.54
N ARG A 66 -10.47 10.21 -9.67
CA ARG A 66 -9.72 9.67 -8.53
C ARG A 66 -9.11 10.83 -7.72
N LEU A 67 -9.19 10.74 -6.39
CA LEU A 67 -8.66 11.76 -5.49
C LEU A 67 -7.17 12.05 -5.79
N GLY A 68 -6.87 13.31 -6.10
CA GLY A 68 -5.53 13.80 -6.43
C GLY A 68 -5.13 13.63 -7.90
N SER A 69 -5.92 12.96 -8.74
CA SER A 69 -5.60 12.82 -10.16
C SER A 69 -5.69 14.16 -10.90
N ARG A 70 -4.90 14.28 -11.97
CA ARG A 70 -5.03 15.38 -12.94
C ARG A 70 -6.37 15.27 -13.66
N HIS A 71 -6.97 16.42 -13.93
CA HIS A 71 -8.15 16.53 -14.79
C HIS A 71 -7.66 16.80 -16.20
N GLY A 72 -8.12 16.01 -17.17
CA GLY A 72 -7.98 16.37 -18.57
C GLY A 72 -8.87 17.56 -18.91
N SER A 73 -8.68 18.09 -20.11
CA SER A 73 -9.58 19.06 -20.73
C SER A 73 -10.17 18.47 -22.00
N VAL A 74 -11.21 19.08 -22.55
CA VAL A 74 -11.75 18.67 -23.85
C VAL A 74 -10.64 18.62 -24.93
N ARG A 75 -9.69 19.57 -24.89
CA ARG A 75 -8.50 19.56 -25.77
C ARG A 75 -7.60 18.35 -25.61
N THR A 76 -7.52 17.77 -24.41
CA THR A 76 -6.74 16.53 -24.22
C THR A 76 -7.43 15.32 -24.86
N TRP A 77 -8.77 15.30 -24.85
CA TRP A 77 -9.55 14.30 -25.58
C TRP A 77 -9.45 14.49 -27.10
N GLU A 78 -9.61 15.71 -27.60
CA GLU A 78 -9.48 16.03 -29.04
C GLU A 78 -8.12 15.62 -29.61
N ARG A 79 -7.02 15.82 -28.86
CA ARG A 79 -5.70 15.34 -29.28
C ARG A 79 -5.58 13.82 -29.29
N LEU A 80 -6.25 13.13 -28.37
CA LEU A 80 -6.30 11.67 -28.39
C LEU A 80 -7.04 11.20 -29.64
N VAL A 81 -8.19 11.78 -29.93
CA VAL A 81 -8.98 11.50 -31.14
C VAL A 81 -8.14 11.73 -32.40
N ALA A 82 -7.50 12.89 -32.54
CA ALA A 82 -6.63 13.16 -33.68
C ALA A 82 -5.48 12.15 -33.83
N SER A 83 -4.93 11.64 -32.72
CA SER A 83 -3.91 10.59 -32.76
C SER A 83 -4.46 9.22 -33.16
N ILE A 84 -5.73 8.95 -32.86
CA ILE A 84 -6.44 7.73 -33.26
C ILE A 84 -6.76 7.81 -34.75
N ASP A 85 -7.21 8.97 -35.24
CA ASP A 85 -7.48 9.20 -36.66
C ASP A 85 -6.22 9.10 -37.52
N ALA A 86 -5.09 9.60 -37.01
CA ALA A 86 -3.79 9.50 -37.67
C ALA A 86 -3.30 8.06 -37.87
N ALA A 87 -3.87 7.08 -37.17
CA ALA A 87 -3.59 5.66 -37.39
C ALA A 87 -4.20 5.13 -38.70
N GLY A 88 -5.05 5.90 -39.40
CA GLY A 88 -5.62 5.50 -40.68
C GLY A 88 -6.43 4.19 -40.55
N ASP A 89 -6.11 3.22 -41.40
CA ASP A 89 -6.78 1.91 -41.47
C ASP A 89 -6.20 0.87 -40.49
N ASP A 90 -5.21 1.24 -39.68
CA ASP A 90 -4.77 0.38 -38.58
C ASP A 90 -5.91 0.20 -37.56
N ARG A 91 -5.95 -0.98 -36.94
CA ARG A 91 -6.83 -1.20 -35.79
C ARG A 91 -6.31 -0.42 -34.60
N VAL A 92 -7.19 0.21 -33.84
CA VAL A 92 -6.80 0.98 -32.66
C VAL A 92 -7.44 0.39 -31.41
N VAL A 93 -6.65 0.17 -30.37
CA VAL A 93 -7.14 -0.29 -29.06
C VAL A 93 -7.15 0.88 -28.09
N LEU A 94 -8.34 1.30 -27.66
CA LEU A 94 -8.55 2.31 -26.62
C LEU A 94 -9.05 1.60 -25.35
N SER A 95 -8.22 1.54 -24.30
CA SER A 95 -8.63 0.93 -23.03
C SER A 95 -8.63 1.92 -21.87
N CYS A 96 -9.81 2.15 -21.28
CA CYS A 96 -9.95 2.90 -20.04
C CYS A 96 -11.23 2.49 -19.30
N GLU A 97 -11.07 2.03 -18.06
CA GLU A 97 -12.19 1.57 -17.24
C GLU A 97 -13.11 2.71 -16.79
N SER A 98 -12.71 3.98 -16.93
CA SER A 98 -13.61 5.09 -16.61
C SER A 98 -14.81 5.20 -17.55
N LEU A 99 -14.77 4.49 -18.67
CA LEU A 99 -15.90 4.35 -19.60
C LEU A 99 -17.04 3.47 -19.00
N ASP A 100 -16.78 2.71 -17.93
CA ASP A 100 -17.83 2.00 -17.18
C ASP A 100 -18.88 2.96 -16.58
N GLY A 101 -18.48 4.21 -16.31
CA GLY A 101 -19.32 5.28 -15.78
C GLY A 101 -19.89 6.22 -16.84
N ALA A 102 -19.73 5.94 -18.13
CA ALA A 102 -20.26 6.79 -19.19
C ALA A 102 -21.80 6.86 -19.13
N SER A 103 -22.34 8.08 -19.33
CA SER A 103 -23.75 8.26 -19.71
C SER A 103 -23.95 7.85 -21.17
N VAL A 104 -25.21 7.66 -21.59
CA VAL A 104 -25.54 7.40 -23.00
C VAL A 104 -25.00 8.52 -23.91
N ASP A 105 -25.18 9.79 -23.53
CA ASP A 105 -24.64 10.93 -24.28
C ASP A 105 -23.11 10.90 -24.39
N THR A 106 -22.42 10.49 -23.31
CA THR A 106 -20.97 10.39 -23.31
C THR A 106 -20.50 9.23 -24.19
N ALA A 107 -21.20 8.09 -24.15
CA ALA A 107 -20.91 6.96 -25.01
C ALA A 107 -21.16 7.30 -26.49
N ALA A 108 -22.25 8.00 -26.81
CA ALA A 108 -22.55 8.50 -28.15
C ALA A 108 -21.47 9.45 -28.66
N ARG A 109 -21.02 10.38 -27.81
CA ARG A 109 -19.89 11.26 -28.13
C ARG A 109 -18.61 10.47 -28.41
N VAL A 110 -18.27 9.49 -27.57
CA VAL A 110 -17.09 8.63 -27.79
C VAL A 110 -17.21 7.87 -29.11
N ARG A 111 -18.39 7.34 -29.43
CA ARG A 111 -18.66 6.68 -30.71
C ARG A 111 -18.43 7.65 -31.88
N ASP A 112 -19.05 8.82 -31.84
CA ASP A 112 -19.04 9.79 -32.94
C ASP A 112 -17.63 10.36 -33.15
N ASP A 113 -16.94 10.72 -32.07
CA ASP A 113 -15.58 11.25 -32.10
C ASP A 113 -14.56 10.21 -32.63
N LEU A 114 -14.83 8.90 -32.52
CA LEU A 114 -13.95 7.83 -33.01
C LEU A 114 -14.36 7.25 -34.38
N GLY A 115 -15.42 7.78 -34.99
CA GLY A 115 -16.03 7.26 -36.22
C GLY A 115 -17.08 6.17 -35.92
N ALA A 116 -18.35 6.51 -36.09
CA ALA A 116 -19.46 5.72 -35.56
C ALA A 116 -19.56 4.29 -36.13
N ASP A 117 -19.16 4.10 -37.37
CA ASP A 117 -19.10 2.83 -38.10
C ASP A 117 -17.84 2.00 -37.79
N ARG A 118 -16.87 2.58 -37.07
CA ARG A 118 -15.58 1.93 -36.76
C ARG A 118 -15.49 1.43 -35.33
N VAL A 119 -16.43 1.77 -34.45
CA VAL A 119 -16.31 1.48 -33.02
C VAL A 119 -16.83 0.11 -32.68
N HIS A 120 -15.96 -0.71 -32.08
CA HIS A 120 -16.33 -1.99 -31.46
C HIS A 120 -16.06 -1.92 -29.97
N VAL A 121 -17.04 -2.21 -29.13
CA VAL A 121 -16.92 -2.15 -27.68
C VAL A 121 -16.63 -3.53 -27.12
N VAL A 122 -15.62 -3.62 -26.25
CA VAL A 122 -15.34 -4.83 -25.48
C VAL A 122 -15.42 -4.55 -23.99
N ARG A 123 -16.11 -5.41 -23.25
CA ARG A 123 -16.09 -5.44 -21.79
C ARG A 123 -15.78 -6.84 -21.29
N MET A 124 -15.29 -6.93 -20.07
CA MET A 124 -15.08 -8.19 -19.38
C MET A 124 -16.10 -8.39 -18.26
N VAL A 125 -16.38 -9.64 -17.90
CA VAL A 125 -17.22 -10.01 -16.76
C VAL A 125 -16.53 -11.07 -15.91
N ARG A 126 -16.75 -11.03 -14.60
CA ARG A 126 -16.03 -11.85 -13.62
C ARG A 126 -16.94 -12.19 -12.45
N ARG A 127 -16.80 -13.40 -11.91
CA ARG A 127 -17.55 -13.90 -10.74
C ARG A 127 -17.63 -12.90 -9.58
N PHE A 128 -18.83 -12.71 -9.03
CA PHE A 128 -19.08 -11.72 -7.98
C PHE A 128 -18.42 -12.05 -6.63
N ASP A 129 -18.24 -13.31 -6.28
CA ASP A 129 -17.53 -13.75 -5.07
C ASP A 129 -16.06 -13.26 -5.06
N ARG A 130 -15.46 -13.05 -6.23
CA ARG A 130 -14.13 -12.44 -6.40
C ARG A 130 -14.19 -10.92 -6.54
N LEU A 131 -15.22 -10.42 -7.22
CA LEU A 131 -15.37 -9.00 -7.56
C LEU A 131 -15.71 -8.14 -6.34
N LEU A 132 -16.56 -8.62 -5.44
CA LEU A 132 -17.03 -7.90 -4.25
C LEU A 132 -15.86 -7.54 -3.30
N PRO A 133 -15.04 -8.49 -2.79
CA PRO A 133 -13.89 -8.16 -1.96
C PRO A 133 -12.89 -7.23 -2.66
N SER A 134 -12.65 -7.47 -3.96
CA SER A 134 -11.70 -6.68 -4.78
C SER A 134 -12.17 -5.23 -4.98
N SER A 135 -13.47 -5.04 -5.16
CA SER A 135 -14.10 -3.72 -5.32
C SER A 135 -14.06 -2.92 -4.03
N TRP A 136 -14.33 -3.55 -2.89
CA TRP A 136 -14.15 -2.91 -1.59
C TRP A 136 -12.71 -2.47 -1.38
N GLN A 137 -11.72 -3.35 -1.60
CA GLN A 137 -10.31 -2.98 -1.46
C GLN A 137 -9.94 -1.81 -2.38
N GLN A 138 -10.41 -1.80 -3.63
CA GLN A 138 -10.18 -0.67 -4.53
C GLN A 138 -10.79 0.63 -4.01
N SER A 139 -11.99 0.58 -3.43
CA SER A 139 -12.61 1.75 -2.81
C SER A 139 -11.74 2.33 -1.69
N LEU A 140 -11.09 1.48 -0.88
CA LEU A 140 -10.14 1.91 0.14
C LEU A 140 -8.90 2.56 -0.46
N THR A 141 -8.33 1.99 -1.52
CA THR A 141 -7.18 2.62 -2.23
C THR A 141 -7.54 3.95 -2.90
N ASN A 142 -8.84 4.23 -3.07
CA ASN A 142 -9.38 5.49 -3.57
C ASN A 142 -9.73 6.48 -2.44
N GLY A 143 -9.48 6.15 -1.17
CA GLY A 143 -9.69 7.03 -0.02
C GLY A 143 -10.98 6.79 0.77
N ARG A 144 -11.80 5.78 0.41
CA ARG A 144 -13.01 5.43 1.17
C ARG A 144 -12.64 4.83 2.54
N GLN A 145 -13.59 4.89 3.48
CA GLN A 145 -13.36 4.60 4.90
C GLN A 145 -14.32 3.57 5.50
N GLN A 146 -15.28 3.08 4.70
CA GLN A 146 -16.31 2.15 5.13
C GLN A 146 -15.70 0.77 5.41
N SER A 147 -16.12 0.13 6.50
CA SER A 147 -15.69 -1.24 6.81
C SER A 147 -16.29 -2.23 5.80
N TYR A 148 -15.62 -3.36 5.62
CA TYR A 148 -16.04 -4.38 4.65
C TYR A 148 -17.45 -4.92 4.92
N LEU A 149 -17.73 -5.34 6.16
CA LEU A 149 -19.02 -5.90 6.55
C LEU A 149 -20.19 -4.94 6.29
N ARG A 150 -19.98 -3.64 6.54
CA ARG A 150 -20.99 -2.62 6.26
C ARG A 150 -21.15 -2.39 4.76
N TRP A 151 -20.04 -2.27 4.04
CA TRP A 151 -20.04 -2.02 2.60
C TRP A 151 -20.72 -3.16 1.83
N ILE A 152 -20.41 -4.42 2.14
CA ILE A 152 -21.01 -5.56 1.43
C ILE A 152 -22.50 -5.70 1.76
N GLY A 153 -22.90 -5.41 3.01
CA GLY A 153 -24.32 -5.35 3.37
C GLY A 153 -25.06 -4.26 2.60
N ASP A 154 -24.47 -3.05 2.49
CA ASP A 154 -25.03 -1.97 1.69
C ASP A 154 -25.16 -2.35 0.20
N VAL A 155 -24.16 -3.03 -0.38
CA VAL A 155 -24.20 -3.47 -1.79
C VAL A 155 -25.29 -4.52 -2.01
N LEU A 156 -25.35 -5.57 -1.18
CA LEU A 156 -26.26 -6.69 -1.39
C LEU A 156 -27.71 -6.36 -1.02
N SER A 157 -27.93 -5.36 -0.15
CA SER A 157 -29.27 -4.94 0.25
C SER A 157 -29.87 -3.86 -0.66
N LYS A 158 -29.10 -3.27 -1.57
CA LYS A 158 -29.52 -2.12 -2.39
C LYS A 158 -29.23 -2.39 -3.88
N PRO A 159 -30.26 -2.72 -4.67
CA PRO A 159 -30.10 -2.95 -6.11
C PRO A 159 -29.54 -1.74 -6.88
N ASP A 160 -29.80 -0.53 -6.40
CA ASP A 160 -29.33 0.75 -6.96
C ASP A 160 -27.93 1.16 -6.45
N HIS A 161 -27.26 0.32 -5.67
CA HIS A 161 -25.90 0.61 -5.24
C HIS A 161 -24.97 0.74 -6.46
N ASN A 162 -24.11 1.76 -6.48
CA ASN A 162 -23.17 2.06 -7.59
C ASN A 162 -22.21 0.92 -8.00
N PHE A 163 -22.18 -0.17 -7.23
CA PHE A 163 -21.47 -1.38 -7.57
C PHE A 163 -22.19 -2.08 -8.73
N TRP A 164 -23.51 -2.25 -8.62
CA TRP A 164 -24.33 -2.89 -9.64
C TRP A 164 -24.39 -2.08 -10.92
N GLU A 165 -24.51 -0.75 -10.85
CA GLU A 165 -24.48 0.12 -12.03
C GLU A 165 -23.26 -0.10 -12.94
N ARG A 166 -22.12 -0.50 -12.34
CA ARG A 166 -20.84 -0.70 -13.07
C ARG A 166 -20.55 -2.17 -13.37
N GLN A 167 -21.02 -3.07 -12.52
CA GLN A 167 -20.60 -4.48 -12.53
C GLN A 167 -21.70 -5.42 -13.01
N ASN A 168 -22.97 -4.98 -13.02
CA ASN A 168 -24.06 -5.74 -13.62
C ASN A 168 -23.70 -6.11 -15.06
N TYR A 169 -23.97 -7.37 -15.43
CA TYR A 169 -23.64 -7.88 -16.76
C TYR A 169 -24.56 -7.29 -17.83
N THR A 170 -25.74 -6.81 -17.46
CA THR A 170 -26.78 -6.34 -18.38
C THR A 170 -26.68 -4.83 -18.63
N ASP A 171 -26.89 -4.01 -17.59
CA ASP A 171 -27.17 -2.58 -17.77
C ASP A 171 -26.05 -1.84 -18.51
N LEU A 172 -24.79 -2.09 -18.14
CA LEU A 172 -23.65 -1.47 -18.83
C LEU A 172 -23.49 -2.00 -20.26
N THR A 173 -23.77 -3.28 -20.50
CA THR A 173 -23.67 -3.87 -21.85
C THR A 173 -24.72 -3.28 -22.76
N MET A 174 -25.98 -3.27 -22.33
CA MET A 174 -27.10 -2.77 -23.12
C MET A 174 -27.00 -1.26 -23.37
N LYS A 175 -26.50 -0.49 -22.41
CA LYS A 175 -26.21 0.95 -22.61
C LYS A 175 -25.27 1.19 -23.79
N TRP A 176 -24.21 0.39 -23.91
CA TRP A 176 -23.28 0.51 -25.04
C TRP A 176 -23.87 -0.09 -26.32
N ALA A 177 -24.61 -1.21 -26.23
CA ALA A 177 -25.30 -1.81 -27.37
C ALA A 177 -26.35 -0.88 -28.00
N GLU A 178 -27.06 -0.08 -27.20
CA GLU A 178 -27.97 0.96 -27.68
C GLU A 178 -27.25 2.04 -28.50
N VAL A 179 -25.98 2.31 -28.18
CA VAL A 179 -25.18 3.35 -28.82
C VAL A 179 -24.46 2.86 -30.07
N VAL A 180 -23.81 1.69 -30.00
CA VAL A 180 -22.95 1.19 -31.10
C VAL A 180 -23.58 0.05 -31.91
N GLY A 181 -24.75 -0.45 -31.50
CA GLY A 181 -25.35 -1.66 -32.04
C GLY A 181 -24.89 -2.92 -31.28
N PRO A 182 -25.78 -3.89 -31.00
CA PRO A 182 -25.44 -5.10 -30.24
C PRO A 182 -24.37 -5.97 -30.91
N GLU A 183 -24.30 -5.97 -32.24
CA GLU A 183 -23.28 -6.66 -33.05
C GLU A 183 -21.86 -6.11 -32.83
N ASN A 184 -21.76 -4.84 -32.43
CA ASN A 184 -20.51 -4.15 -32.14
C ASN A 184 -20.16 -4.15 -30.64
N VAL A 185 -20.79 -5.03 -29.86
CA VAL A 185 -20.47 -5.24 -28.44
C VAL A 185 -20.03 -6.67 -28.21
N THR A 186 -18.91 -6.84 -27.51
CA THR A 186 -18.39 -8.14 -27.07
C THR A 186 -18.20 -8.18 -25.57
N VAL A 187 -18.74 -9.22 -24.95
CA VAL A 187 -18.55 -9.53 -23.53
C VAL A 187 -17.59 -10.71 -23.40
N VAL A 188 -16.48 -10.50 -22.71
CA VAL A 188 -15.47 -11.54 -22.45
C VAL A 188 -15.64 -12.06 -21.02
N VAL A 189 -15.94 -13.35 -20.88
CA VAL A 189 -15.95 -14.04 -19.60
C VAL A 189 -14.51 -14.28 -19.17
N VAL A 190 -14.13 -13.77 -18.00
CA VAL A 190 -12.76 -13.91 -17.47
C VAL A 190 -12.55 -15.34 -16.98
N ASP A 191 -11.63 -16.07 -17.61
CA ASP A 191 -11.06 -17.30 -17.07
C ASP A 191 -9.85 -16.98 -16.18
N GLU A 192 -9.93 -17.34 -14.89
CA GLU A 192 -8.82 -17.14 -13.94
C GLU A 192 -7.86 -18.34 -13.88
N THR A 193 -8.21 -19.46 -14.51
CA THR A 193 -7.39 -20.67 -14.55
C THR A 193 -6.31 -20.58 -15.63
N ASP A 194 -6.59 -19.83 -16.70
CA ASP A 194 -5.62 -19.51 -17.75
C ASP A 194 -5.18 -18.03 -17.65
N ARG A 195 -3.89 -17.84 -17.36
CA ARG A 195 -3.29 -16.49 -17.26
C ARG A 195 -3.16 -15.79 -18.61
N ARG A 196 -3.17 -16.53 -19.71
CA ARG A 196 -3.06 -15.99 -21.07
C ARG A 196 -4.41 -15.65 -21.69
N TRP A 197 -5.49 -16.29 -21.25
CA TRP A 197 -6.84 -16.14 -21.79
C TRP A 197 -7.19 -14.73 -22.27
N LEU A 198 -7.11 -13.73 -21.39
CA LEU A 198 -7.46 -12.36 -21.75
C LEU A 198 -6.53 -11.74 -22.80
N LEU A 199 -5.25 -12.10 -22.80
CA LEU A 199 -4.32 -11.61 -23.82
C LEU A 199 -4.60 -12.28 -25.15
N ASP A 200 -4.80 -13.60 -25.16
CA ASP A 200 -5.11 -14.38 -26.35
C ASP A 200 -6.42 -13.90 -27.00
N VAL A 201 -7.48 -13.60 -26.23
CA VAL A 201 -8.73 -13.03 -26.76
C VAL A 201 -8.48 -11.68 -27.43
N PHE A 202 -7.68 -10.79 -26.82
CA PHE A 202 -7.38 -9.49 -27.42
C PHE A 202 -6.47 -9.62 -28.65
N GLU A 203 -5.54 -10.57 -28.66
CA GLU A 203 -4.71 -10.89 -29.83
C GLU A 203 -5.60 -11.35 -30.99
N ASP A 204 -6.50 -12.30 -30.74
CA ASP A 204 -7.43 -12.83 -31.73
C ASP A 204 -8.40 -11.74 -32.25
N MET A 205 -8.93 -10.87 -31.39
CA MET A 205 -9.80 -9.74 -31.79
C MET A 205 -9.08 -8.72 -32.68
N THR A 206 -7.78 -8.53 -32.48
CA THR A 206 -7.00 -7.51 -33.19
C THR A 206 -6.17 -8.07 -34.35
N GLY A 207 -6.14 -9.39 -34.52
CA GLY A 207 -5.35 -10.05 -35.56
C GLY A 207 -3.86 -10.14 -35.24
N LEU A 208 -3.48 -9.94 -33.98
CA LEU A 208 -2.10 -10.10 -33.55
C LEU A 208 -1.73 -11.60 -33.52
N PRO A 209 -0.51 -11.98 -33.91
CA PRO A 209 -0.01 -13.33 -33.65
C PRO A 209 -0.04 -13.65 -32.16
N ARG A 210 -0.49 -14.86 -31.81
CA ARG A 210 -0.55 -15.27 -30.40
C ARG A 210 0.82 -15.21 -29.73
N GLY A 211 0.89 -14.56 -28.57
CA GLY A 211 2.13 -14.36 -27.81
C GLY A 211 2.86 -13.04 -28.07
N THR A 212 2.31 -12.17 -28.92
CA THR A 212 2.76 -10.79 -29.10
C THR A 212 2.60 -9.98 -27.80
N LEU A 213 1.45 -10.12 -27.15
CA LEU A 213 1.14 -9.49 -25.88
C LEU A 213 1.80 -10.27 -24.73
N LYS A 214 2.86 -9.70 -24.17
CA LYS A 214 3.50 -10.24 -22.97
C LYS A 214 2.98 -9.57 -21.71
N ALA A 215 2.42 -10.37 -20.80
CA ALA A 215 2.09 -9.92 -19.46
C ALA A 215 3.37 -9.49 -18.72
N GLY A 216 3.41 -8.26 -18.23
CA GLY A 216 4.46 -7.87 -17.28
C GLY A 216 4.05 -8.20 -15.84
N ASP A 217 5.02 -8.50 -14.97
CA ASP A 217 4.81 -8.63 -13.53
C ASP A 217 4.61 -7.28 -12.83
N SER A 218 3.50 -7.11 -12.10
CA SER A 218 3.21 -5.87 -11.36
C SER A 218 2.69 -6.16 -9.95
N PRO A 219 3.28 -5.54 -8.91
CA PRO A 219 2.72 -5.56 -7.55
C PRO A 219 1.29 -5.02 -7.47
N ASP A 220 0.83 -4.22 -8.45
CA ASP A 220 -0.54 -3.72 -8.48
C ASP A 220 -1.59 -4.84 -8.59
N ASN A 221 -1.21 -5.99 -9.14
CA ASN A 221 -2.06 -7.18 -9.27
C ASN A 221 -2.23 -7.95 -7.95
N LEU A 222 -1.40 -7.66 -6.95
CA LEU A 222 -1.53 -8.26 -5.62
C LEU A 222 -2.66 -7.58 -4.85
N SER A 223 -3.40 -8.35 -4.06
CA SER A 223 -4.40 -7.82 -3.13
C SER A 223 -3.74 -7.43 -1.81
N LEU A 224 -4.34 -6.49 -1.09
CA LEU A 224 -3.95 -6.27 0.30
C LEU A 224 -4.39 -7.46 1.15
N SER A 225 -3.57 -7.82 2.15
CA SER A 225 -4.02 -8.67 3.25
C SER A 225 -5.20 -8.01 3.99
N PRO A 226 -6.02 -8.77 4.72
CA PRO A 226 -7.07 -8.19 5.56
C PRO A 226 -6.54 -7.09 6.49
N GLY A 227 -5.40 -7.30 7.16
CA GLY A 227 -4.81 -6.29 8.03
C GLY A 227 -4.27 -5.07 7.28
N GLY A 228 -3.71 -5.27 6.08
CA GLY A 228 -3.24 -4.17 5.22
C GLY A 228 -4.41 -3.31 4.74
N ALA A 229 -5.53 -3.92 4.37
CA ALA A 229 -6.76 -3.20 4.00
C ALA A 229 -7.33 -2.41 5.19
N ALA A 230 -7.42 -3.03 6.37
CA ALA A 230 -7.86 -2.36 7.59
C ALA A 230 -6.92 -1.22 8.01
N ALA A 231 -5.61 -1.38 7.84
CA ALA A 231 -4.62 -0.33 8.08
C ALA A 231 -4.84 0.86 7.15
N ILE A 232 -4.97 0.65 5.84
CA ILE A 232 -5.24 1.71 4.86
C ILE A 232 -6.56 2.42 5.15
N ARG A 233 -7.62 1.70 5.55
CA ARG A 233 -8.87 2.32 5.98
C ARG A 233 -8.67 3.26 7.16
N ARG A 234 -7.85 2.87 8.15
CA ARG A 234 -7.49 3.72 9.30
C ARG A 234 -6.64 4.92 8.86
N VAL A 235 -5.67 4.74 7.98
CA VAL A 235 -4.91 5.83 7.37
C VAL A 235 -5.83 6.82 6.65
N ASN A 236 -6.80 6.35 5.86
CA ASN A 236 -7.77 7.23 5.18
C ASN A 236 -8.63 8.05 6.16
N ARG A 237 -9.04 7.46 7.30
CA ARG A 237 -9.76 8.20 8.35
C ARG A 237 -8.88 9.30 8.94
N ILE A 238 -7.63 8.98 9.26
CA ILE A 238 -6.67 9.95 9.80
C ILE A 238 -6.39 11.06 8.78
N ALA A 239 -6.18 10.70 7.51
CA ALA A 239 -5.96 11.65 6.43
C ALA A 239 -7.13 12.64 6.27
N ARG A 240 -8.38 12.15 6.39
CA ARG A 240 -9.57 13.02 6.38
C ARG A 240 -9.67 13.89 7.64
N GLN A 241 -9.44 13.32 8.81
CA GLN A 241 -9.47 14.05 10.09
C GLN A 241 -8.42 15.16 10.12
N ARG A 242 -7.21 14.87 9.66
CA ARG A 242 -6.09 15.82 9.54
C ARG A 242 -6.12 16.66 8.27
N ARG A 243 -7.15 16.49 7.43
CA ARG A 243 -7.36 17.25 6.18
C ARG A 243 -6.14 17.28 5.26
N TRP A 244 -5.49 16.13 5.09
CA TRP A 244 -4.36 16.00 4.17
C TRP A 244 -4.78 16.32 2.73
N ALA A 245 -3.90 17.00 1.99
CA ALA A 245 -4.16 17.31 0.59
C ALA A 245 -4.40 16.05 -0.26
N ALA A 246 -5.28 16.15 -1.27
CA ALA A 246 -5.59 15.06 -2.19
C ALA A 246 -4.33 14.47 -2.87
N GLU A 247 -3.35 15.32 -3.16
CA GLU A 247 -2.05 14.91 -3.73
C GLU A 247 -1.24 14.04 -2.77
N THR A 248 -1.33 14.28 -1.46
CA THR A 248 -0.72 13.42 -0.43
C THR A 248 -1.31 12.03 -0.48
N HIS A 249 -2.64 11.94 -0.59
CA HIS A 249 -3.31 10.65 -0.72
C HIS A 249 -2.86 9.91 -2.00
N LEU A 250 -2.85 10.57 -3.15
CA LEU A 250 -2.42 9.94 -4.40
C LEU A 250 -0.94 9.50 -4.33
N ARG A 251 -0.05 10.39 -3.92
CA ARG A 251 1.40 10.15 -3.93
C ARG A 251 1.84 9.19 -2.85
N LEU A 252 1.48 9.42 -1.59
CA LEU A 252 2.06 8.74 -0.44
C LEU A 252 1.20 7.57 0.05
N ILE A 253 -0.13 7.68 -0.03
CA ILE A 253 -1.00 6.57 0.38
C ILE A 253 -1.16 5.56 -0.75
N ARG A 254 -1.80 5.96 -1.85
CA ARG A 254 -2.15 5.04 -2.94
C ARG A 254 -0.94 4.51 -3.70
N ASN A 255 -0.07 5.40 -4.18
CA ASN A 255 1.02 5.01 -5.07
C ASN A 255 2.29 4.58 -4.32
N SER A 256 2.26 4.57 -2.98
CA SER A 256 3.40 4.19 -2.13
C SER A 256 2.99 3.22 -1.03
N ALA A 257 2.33 3.68 0.04
CA ALA A 257 1.97 2.83 1.18
C ALA A 257 1.19 1.57 0.76
N VAL A 258 0.13 1.72 -0.06
CA VAL A 258 -0.68 0.60 -0.56
C VAL A 258 0.17 -0.37 -1.39
N ARG A 259 1.06 0.14 -2.26
CA ARG A 259 1.92 -0.72 -3.10
C ARG A 259 2.95 -1.48 -2.26
N GLY A 260 3.55 -0.83 -1.27
CA GLY A 260 4.49 -1.47 -0.35
C GLY A 260 3.82 -2.52 0.54
N LEU A 261 2.61 -2.25 1.06
CA LEU A 261 1.85 -3.21 1.87
C LEU A 261 1.48 -4.51 1.13
N LYS A 262 1.43 -4.47 -0.19
CA LYS A 262 1.19 -5.66 -1.03
C LYS A 262 2.42 -6.57 -1.15
N LEU A 263 3.58 -6.13 -0.65
CA LEU A 263 4.84 -6.83 -0.75
C LEU A 263 5.31 -7.34 0.63
N PRO A 264 5.99 -8.49 0.72
CA PRO A 264 6.12 -9.49 -0.34
C PRO A 264 4.74 -10.05 -0.73
N ALA A 265 4.67 -10.72 -1.87
CA ALA A 265 3.46 -11.45 -2.23
C ALA A 265 3.08 -12.39 -1.07
N PRO A 266 1.80 -12.45 -0.66
CA PRO A 266 1.38 -13.35 0.40
C PRO A 266 1.77 -14.80 0.07
N ALA A 267 2.17 -15.57 1.08
CA ALA A 267 2.42 -17.00 0.91
C ALA A 267 1.18 -17.70 0.33
N ALA A 268 1.39 -18.78 -0.42
CA ALA A 268 0.30 -19.60 -0.94
C ALA A 268 -0.63 -20.02 0.22
N GLY A 269 -1.94 -19.84 0.05
CA GLY A 269 -2.93 -20.14 1.10
C GLY A 269 -3.25 -19.00 2.06
N THR A 270 -2.57 -17.83 1.99
CA THR A 270 -2.94 -16.67 2.81
C THR A 270 -4.42 -16.31 2.59
N PRO A 271 -5.24 -16.20 3.65
CA PRO A 271 -6.67 -15.91 3.50
C PRO A 271 -6.89 -14.60 2.75
N LYS A 272 -7.50 -14.70 1.57
CA LYS A 272 -8.07 -13.53 0.88
C LYS A 272 -9.31 -13.08 1.66
N LEU A 273 -9.68 -11.82 1.52
CA LEU A 273 -10.94 -11.33 2.06
C LEU A 273 -12.11 -12.16 1.49
N MET A 274 -12.89 -12.79 2.38
CA MET A 274 -13.94 -13.76 2.04
C MET A 274 -15.34 -13.13 2.11
N ILE A 275 -16.36 -13.82 1.62
CA ILE A 275 -17.76 -13.38 1.75
C ILE A 275 -18.22 -13.68 3.20
N PRO A 276 -18.93 -12.77 3.89
CA PRO A 276 -19.54 -13.12 5.17
C PRO A 276 -20.61 -14.19 4.98
N GLU A 277 -20.62 -15.23 5.81
CA GLU A 277 -21.53 -16.38 5.68
C GLU A 277 -22.99 -15.98 5.48
N ARG A 278 -23.48 -15.00 6.25
CA ARG A 278 -24.87 -14.50 6.14
C ARG A 278 -25.25 -13.94 4.77
N TRP A 279 -24.27 -13.66 3.91
CA TRP A 279 -24.45 -13.05 2.59
C TRP A 279 -24.19 -14.02 1.44
N VAL A 280 -23.84 -15.28 1.71
CA VAL A 280 -23.53 -16.28 0.69
C VAL A 280 -24.71 -16.46 -0.27
N ASP A 281 -25.91 -16.68 0.26
CA ASP A 281 -27.10 -16.91 -0.58
C ASP A 281 -27.42 -15.70 -1.46
N ALA A 282 -27.32 -14.48 -0.92
CA ALA A 282 -27.54 -13.26 -1.69
C ALA A 282 -26.51 -13.07 -2.82
N VAL A 283 -25.24 -13.45 -2.60
CA VAL A 283 -24.20 -13.41 -3.64
C VAL A 283 -24.46 -14.46 -4.71
N VAL A 284 -24.85 -15.67 -4.32
CA VAL A 284 -25.23 -16.76 -5.23
C VAL A 284 -26.40 -16.35 -6.11
N GLU A 285 -27.48 -15.86 -5.49
CA GLU A 285 -28.67 -15.39 -6.19
C GLU A 285 -28.34 -14.26 -7.17
N ALA A 286 -27.58 -13.25 -6.72
CA ALA A 286 -27.17 -12.14 -7.57
C ALA A 286 -26.31 -12.60 -8.76
N SER A 287 -25.38 -13.53 -8.55
CA SER A 287 -24.53 -14.06 -9.61
C SER A 287 -25.34 -14.83 -10.64
N ASN A 288 -26.17 -15.77 -10.20
CA ASN A 288 -26.93 -16.64 -11.11
C ASN A 288 -27.96 -15.84 -11.91
N ARG A 289 -28.63 -14.86 -11.29
CA ARG A 289 -29.53 -13.93 -12.00
C ARG A 289 -28.81 -13.11 -13.07
N ASN A 290 -27.58 -12.65 -12.79
CA ASN A 290 -26.79 -11.89 -13.78
C ASN A 290 -26.29 -12.79 -14.91
N VAL A 291 -25.98 -14.05 -14.65
CA VAL A 291 -25.60 -15.02 -15.69
C VAL A 291 -26.78 -15.33 -16.61
N GLU A 292 -27.96 -15.59 -16.06
CA GLU A 292 -29.18 -15.78 -16.85
C GLU A 292 -29.47 -14.56 -17.73
N ALA A 293 -29.30 -13.35 -17.17
CA ALA A 293 -29.45 -12.13 -17.94
C ALA A 293 -28.40 -12.02 -19.06
N LEU A 294 -27.12 -12.33 -18.79
CA LEU A 294 -26.03 -12.34 -19.77
C LEU A 294 -26.30 -13.32 -20.93
N GLU A 295 -26.78 -14.52 -20.62
CA GLU A 295 -27.10 -15.57 -21.63
C GLU A 295 -28.23 -15.14 -22.58
N SER A 296 -29.08 -14.19 -22.16
CA SER A 296 -30.17 -13.64 -22.98
C SER A 296 -29.82 -12.37 -23.74
N LEU A 297 -28.60 -11.82 -23.57
CA LEU A 297 -28.21 -10.59 -24.25
C LEU A 297 -27.97 -10.84 -25.76
N PRO A 298 -28.40 -9.92 -26.64
CA PRO A 298 -28.21 -10.04 -28.08
C PRO A 298 -26.78 -9.68 -28.54
N VAL A 299 -25.77 -9.82 -27.68
CA VAL A 299 -24.38 -9.42 -27.95
C VAL A 299 -23.47 -10.63 -28.09
N ARG A 300 -22.28 -10.44 -28.65
CA ARG A 300 -21.28 -11.50 -28.72
C ARG A 300 -20.72 -11.80 -27.33
N VAL A 301 -20.73 -13.06 -26.90
CA VAL A 301 -20.11 -13.52 -25.64
C VAL A 301 -18.97 -14.47 -25.96
N ILE A 302 -17.80 -14.25 -25.34
CA ILE A 302 -16.59 -15.06 -25.49
C ILE A 302 -16.24 -15.71 -24.16
N GLY A 303 -15.97 -17.02 -24.19
CA GLY A 303 -15.80 -17.85 -23.00
C GLY A 303 -17.13 -18.43 -22.54
N ASP A 304 -17.10 -19.19 -21.45
CA ASP A 304 -18.27 -19.93 -20.94
C ASP A 304 -18.95 -19.18 -19.77
N PRO A 305 -20.16 -18.60 -19.95
CA PRO A 305 -20.90 -17.94 -18.88
C PRO A 305 -21.21 -18.84 -17.69
N SER A 306 -21.27 -20.17 -17.88
CA SER A 306 -21.54 -21.11 -16.79
C SER A 306 -20.49 -21.03 -15.67
N THR A 307 -19.26 -20.66 -16.01
CA THR A 307 -18.15 -20.46 -15.06
C THR A 307 -18.37 -19.30 -14.09
N LEU A 308 -19.31 -18.39 -14.41
CA LEU A 308 -19.72 -17.26 -13.58
C LEU A 308 -20.79 -17.63 -12.55
N ARG A 309 -21.45 -18.79 -12.72
CA ARG A 309 -22.46 -19.28 -11.77
C ARG A 309 -21.79 -19.67 -10.46
N LEU A 310 -22.53 -19.48 -9.38
CA LEU A 310 -22.08 -19.76 -8.02
C LEU A 310 -23.05 -20.73 -7.35
N ASP A 311 -22.48 -21.64 -6.57
CA ASP A 311 -23.20 -22.43 -5.57
C ASP A 311 -22.68 -22.10 -4.18
N ALA A 312 -23.54 -22.21 -3.17
CA ALA A 312 -23.18 -21.90 -1.78
C ALA A 312 -21.90 -22.64 -1.31
N GLY A 313 -21.72 -23.90 -1.73
CA GLY A 313 -20.52 -24.68 -1.41
C GLY A 313 -19.22 -24.23 -2.10
N THR A 314 -19.31 -23.43 -3.16
CA THR A 314 -18.13 -22.91 -3.89
C THR A 314 -17.71 -21.52 -3.42
N VAL A 315 -18.60 -20.78 -2.76
CA VAL A 315 -18.33 -19.44 -2.25
C VAL A 315 -17.51 -19.56 -0.97
N ARG A 316 -16.27 -19.07 -1.02
CA ARG A 316 -15.43 -18.99 0.18
C ARG A 316 -15.99 -17.97 1.15
N SER A 317 -16.33 -18.42 2.35
CA SER A 317 -16.98 -17.61 3.37
C SER A 317 -16.38 -17.82 4.76
N LEU A 318 -16.63 -16.85 5.64
CA LEU A 318 -16.30 -16.90 7.06
C LEU A 318 -17.40 -16.24 7.90
N PRO A 319 -17.51 -16.61 9.19
CA PRO A 319 -18.36 -15.89 10.12
C PRO A 319 -17.98 -14.41 10.24
N ASP A 320 -18.97 -13.58 10.51
CA ASP A 320 -18.84 -12.13 10.61
C ASP A 320 -17.79 -11.68 11.63
N ASP A 321 -17.70 -12.37 12.77
CA ASP A 321 -16.78 -12.05 13.84
C ASP A 321 -15.32 -12.28 13.41
N GLN A 322 -15.04 -13.28 12.57
CA GLN A 322 -13.71 -13.55 12.02
C GLN A 322 -13.30 -12.55 10.93
N LEU A 323 -14.26 -11.94 10.25
CA LEU A 323 -14.01 -10.89 9.26
C LEU A 323 -13.88 -9.49 9.88
N ARG A 324 -14.02 -9.36 11.20
CA ARG A 324 -13.83 -8.07 11.88
C ARG A 324 -12.37 -7.65 11.83
N GLU A 325 -12.16 -6.38 11.51
CA GLU A 325 -10.83 -5.78 11.37
C GLU A 325 -9.96 -5.87 12.62
N ARG A 326 -10.53 -6.08 13.80
CA ARG A 326 -9.76 -6.27 15.05
C ARG A 326 -8.91 -7.54 15.03
N PHE A 327 -9.29 -8.53 14.23
CA PHE A 327 -8.55 -9.79 14.05
C PHE A 327 -7.73 -9.80 12.76
N ALA A 328 -7.80 -8.72 11.97
CA ALA A 328 -7.09 -8.63 10.71
C ALA A 328 -5.64 -8.15 10.95
N THR A 329 -4.69 -8.95 10.49
CA THR A 329 -3.26 -8.75 10.75
C THR A 329 -2.43 -8.69 9.46
N SER A 330 -1.17 -8.30 9.59
CA SER A 330 -0.18 -8.20 8.52
C SER A 330 1.19 -8.59 9.03
N SER A 331 2.09 -9.02 8.16
CA SER A 331 3.47 -9.26 8.57
C SER A 331 4.22 -7.94 8.84
N PRO A 332 5.20 -7.92 9.76
CA PRO A 332 6.09 -6.79 9.97
C PRO A 332 6.76 -6.33 8.68
N ARG A 333 7.19 -7.29 7.84
CA ARG A 333 7.82 -7.04 6.55
C ARG A 333 6.91 -6.29 5.58
N SER A 334 5.62 -6.61 5.53
CA SER A 334 4.67 -5.88 4.68
C SER A 334 4.47 -4.44 5.13
N VAL A 335 4.40 -4.20 6.43
CA VAL A 335 4.31 -2.84 6.97
C VAL A 335 5.58 -2.05 6.71
N ALA A 336 6.75 -2.67 6.90
CA ALA A 336 8.05 -2.08 6.60
C ALA A 336 8.19 -1.72 5.10
N ASN A 337 7.74 -2.58 4.18
CA ASN A 337 7.68 -2.26 2.75
C ASN A 337 6.76 -1.06 2.46
N GLY A 338 5.61 -0.98 3.14
CA GLY A 338 4.71 0.16 3.06
C GLY A 338 5.37 1.48 3.48
N VAL A 339 6.06 1.47 4.61
CA VAL A 339 6.83 2.62 5.12
C VAL A 339 7.98 2.99 4.18
N ALA A 340 8.78 2.02 3.74
CA ALA A 340 9.90 2.24 2.84
C ALA A 340 9.44 2.83 1.50
N ALA A 341 8.32 2.34 0.93
CA ALA A 341 7.77 2.88 -0.30
C ALA A 341 7.36 4.36 -0.17
N VAL A 342 6.86 4.78 1.00
CA VAL A 342 6.54 6.19 1.31
C VAL A 342 7.82 7.02 1.37
N ALA A 343 8.84 6.54 2.08
CA ALA A 343 10.13 7.20 2.19
C ALA A 343 10.79 7.37 0.81
N GLU A 344 10.85 6.31 0.00
CA GLU A 344 11.37 6.35 -1.36
C GLU A 344 10.66 7.36 -2.26
N ARG A 345 9.33 7.46 -2.13
CA ARG A 345 8.56 8.45 -2.88
C ARG A 345 8.85 9.88 -2.43
N ALA A 346 9.13 10.08 -1.14
CA ALA A 346 9.52 11.37 -0.61
C ALA A 346 10.92 11.80 -1.08
N ARG A 347 11.88 10.86 -1.15
CA ARG A 347 13.25 11.07 -1.65
C ARG A 347 13.27 11.59 -3.09
N LYS A 348 12.40 11.03 -3.95
CA LYS A 348 12.29 11.43 -5.37
C LYS A 348 11.67 12.83 -5.57
N GLY A 349 11.29 13.54 -4.50
CA GLY A 349 10.66 14.85 -4.57
C GLY A 349 9.24 14.82 -5.16
N PRO A 350 8.57 15.98 -5.30
CA PRO A 350 7.41 16.07 -6.17
C PRO A 350 7.87 15.72 -7.59
N ALA A 351 7.12 14.84 -8.28
CA ALA A 351 7.43 14.57 -9.68
C ALA A 351 7.42 15.90 -10.44
N LYS A 352 8.46 16.18 -11.25
CA LYS A 352 8.42 17.31 -12.19
C LYS A 352 7.11 17.17 -12.97
N PRO A 353 6.31 18.24 -13.12
CA PRO A 353 5.24 18.19 -14.09
C PRO A 353 5.90 17.86 -15.44
N ILE A 354 5.54 16.72 -16.05
CA ILE A 354 5.68 16.59 -17.49
C ILE A 354 4.81 17.71 -18.04
N VAL A 355 5.45 18.84 -18.34
CA VAL A 355 4.93 19.86 -19.24
C VAL A 355 4.91 19.12 -20.58
N ALA A 356 3.72 18.78 -21.07
CA ALA A 356 3.60 18.55 -22.49
C ALA A 356 4.03 19.87 -23.13
N ASP A 357 5.14 19.84 -23.86
CA ASP A 357 5.49 20.93 -24.76
C ASP A 357 4.23 21.28 -25.56
N PRO A 358 3.64 22.48 -25.37
CA PRO A 358 2.41 22.87 -26.04
C PRO A 358 2.58 22.98 -27.57
N ASP A 359 3.83 23.09 -28.05
CA ASP A 359 4.18 23.50 -29.41
C ASP A 359 5.02 22.45 -30.18
N GLY A 360 5.15 21.23 -29.67
CA GLY A 360 5.95 20.18 -30.32
C GLY A 360 5.33 19.66 -31.63
N ASP A 361 5.94 20.03 -32.75
CA ASP A 361 5.60 19.65 -34.13
C ASP A 361 5.44 18.12 -34.31
N PRO A 362 4.29 17.62 -34.82
CA PRO A 362 4.07 16.20 -35.09
C PRO A 362 5.05 15.58 -36.10
N ALA A 363 5.77 16.38 -36.91
CA ALA A 363 6.80 15.88 -37.83
C ALA A 363 8.10 15.41 -37.13
N SER A 364 8.30 15.77 -35.85
CA SER A 364 9.50 15.42 -35.07
C SER A 364 9.61 13.94 -34.69
N LEU A 365 8.59 13.12 -35.01
CA LEU A 365 8.43 11.74 -34.56
C LEU A 365 9.34 10.71 -35.25
N ARG A 366 10.18 11.09 -36.21
CA ARG A 366 11.05 10.13 -36.92
C ARG A 366 12.48 9.98 -36.37
N HIS A 367 12.99 10.91 -35.56
CA HIS A 367 14.36 10.78 -35.04
C HIS A 367 14.52 11.37 -33.64
N LEU A 368 14.49 10.52 -32.61
CA LEU A 368 14.99 10.86 -31.28
C LEU A 368 15.97 9.78 -30.81
N ARG A 369 17.22 9.92 -31.29
CA ARG A 369 18.39 9.45 -30.55
C ARG A 369 18.51 10.33 -29.31
N LEU A 370 18.57 9.67 -28.14
CA LEU A 370 18.75 10.26 -26.82
C LEU A 370 19.98 11.19 -26.81
N THR A 371 19.77 12.50 -26.76
CA THR A 371 20.80 13.43 -26.33
C THR A 371 20.64 13.70 -24.83
N ARG A 372 21.66 13.28 -24.08
CA ARG A 372 22.04 13.92 -22.82
C ARG A 372 22.26 15.41 -23.11
N ASN A 373 21.80 16.31 -22.24
CA ASN A 373 22.63 17.46 -21.90
C ASN A 373 22.23 18.14 -20.60
N ASP A 374 23.31 18.55 -19.95
CA ASP A 374 23.45 19.48 -18.85
C ASP A 374 22.98 20.88 -19.26
N ASP A 375 22.28 21.59 -18.37
CA ASP A 375 22.16 23.05 -18.48
C ASP A 375 22.06 23.72 -17.09
N PRO A 376 22.92 24.71 -16.75
CA PRO A 376 23.09 25.25 -15.41
C PRO A 376 22.24 26.50 -15.19
N GLY A 377 20.94 26.34 -14.93
CA GLY A 377 20.04 27.46 -14.61
C GLY A 377 19.17 27.29 -13.36
N VAL A 378 19.16 26.09 -12.76
CA VAL A 378 18.19 25.72 -11.71
C VAL A 378 18.80 25.78 -10.29
N GLY A 379 20.10 26.11 -10.18
CA GLY A 379 20.85 26.08 -8.92
C GLY A 379 20.48 27.19 -7.92
N GLU A 380 19.99 28.34 -8.37
CA GLU A 380 19.86 29.52 -7.52
C GLU A 380 18.56 29.51 -6.69
N THR A 381 17.45 29.10 -7.29
CA THR A 381 16.16 28.97 -6.59
C THR A 381 16.17 27.81 -5.57
N ALA A 382 16.87 26.72 -5.88
CA ALA A 382 17.07 25.60 -4.96
C ALA A 382 17.96 25.97 -3.77
N ARG A 383 18.99 26.80 -3.98
CA ARG A 383 19.86 27.33 -2.91
C ARG A 383 19.09 28.28 -1.97
N LEU A 384 18.19 29.11 -2.49
CA LEU A 384 17.37 30.02 -1.69
C LEU A 384 16.33 29.29 -0.80
N ILE A 385 15.75 28.19 -1.29
CA ILE A 385 14.83 27.35 -0.51
C ILE A 385 15.60 26.56 0.57
N ALA A 386 16.79 26.03 0.24
CA ALA A 386 17.66 25.36 1.20
C ALA A 386 18.20 26.32 2.29
N GLN A 387 18.52 27.57 1.95
CA GLN A 387 18.92 28.59 2.93
C GLN A 387 17.78 28.98 3.89
N ARG A 388 16.55 29.06 3.40
CA ARG A 388 15.37 29.32 4.25
C ARG A 388 15.06 28.15 5.19
N ALA A 389 15.23 26.90 4.74
CA ALA A 389 15.11 25.71 5.59
C ALA A 389 16.21 25.65 6.67
N ARG A 390 17.47 25.96 6.32
CA ARG A 390 18.60 26.03 7.28
C ARG A 390 18.44 27.15 8.31
N ARG A 391 17.89 28.31 7.93
CA ARG A 391 17.58 29.41 8.88
C ARG A 391 16.43 29.05 9.83
N ARG A 392 15.48 28.20 9.42
CA ARG A 392 14.41 27.69 10.30
C ARG A 392 14.90 26.61 11.26
N ALA A 393 15.85 25.76 10.84
CA ALA A 393 16.49 24.76 11.70
C ALA A 393 17.38 25.39 12.79
N ARG A 394 18.08 26.49 12.47
CA ARG A 394 18.92 27.24 13.43
C ARG A 394 18.15 28.06 14.46
N ARG A 395 16.85 28.33 14.26
CA ARG A 395 16.00 29.07 15.21
C ARG A 395 15.29 28.16 16.23
N ARG A 396 15.59 26.86 16.24
CA ARG A 396 15.03 25.87 17.19
C ARG A 396 16.10 25.15 18.02
N THR A 397 17.34 25.62 17.98
CA THR A 397 18.43 25.14 18.83
C THR A 397 18.48 26.04 20.06
N PRO A 398 18.11 25.57 21.27
CA PRO A 398 18.45 26.26 22.49
C PRO A 398 19.97 26.18 22.70
N ASP A 399 20.50 27.27 23.24
CA ASP A 399 21.90 27.48 23.60
C ASP A 399 22.45 26.33 24.45
N ALA A 400 23.66 25.87 24.10
CA ALA A 400 24.40 24.86 24.84
C ALA A 400 25.06 25.52 26.06
N GLY A 401 24.31 25.62 27.15
CA GLY A 401 24.80 26.00 28.48
C GLY A 401 24.73 24.82 29.44
N ALA A 402 25.86 24.50 30.06
CA ALA A 402 26.11 23.43 31.02
C ALA A 402 24.92 23.04 31.93
N GLY A 403 24.63 21.74 31.94
CA GLY A 403 23.64 21.12 32.83
C GLY A 403 23.43 19.66 32.45
N ALA A 404 24.46 18.83 32.65
CA ALA A 404 24.40 17.40 32.40
C ALA A 404 23.40 16.74 33.37
N THR A 405 22.22 16.41 32.87
CA THR A 405 21.31 15.44 33.47
C THR A 405 21.25 14.22 32.56
N THR A 406 22.27 13.37 32.65
CA THR A 406 22.25 12.01 32.12
C THR A 406 21.87 11.04 33.23
N SER A 407 20.65 10.52 33.16
CA SER A 407 20.27 9.30 33.85
C SER A 407 19.71 8.35 32.79
N ARG A 408 20.56 7.48 32.27
CA ARG A 408 20.27 6.42 31.29
C ARG A 408 20.70 5.09 31.93
N VAL A 409 19.83 4.09 31.89
CA VAL A 409 20.13 2.74 32.36
C VAL A 409 20.43 1.89 31.14
N ASP A 410 21.71 1.55 31.00
CA ASP A 410 22.37 0.96 29.82
C ASP A 410 22.54 -0.57 29.99
N PRO A 411 23.25 -1.34 29.12
CA PRO A 411 23.92 -2.58 29.56
C PRO A 411 24.88 -2.23 30.73
N PRO A 412 25.60 -3.17 31.38
CA PRO A 412 26.60 -2.76 32.35
C PRO A 412 27.52 -1.66 31.80
N VAL A 413 27.29 -0.43 32.26
CA VAL A 413 28.14 0.72 31.92
C VAL A 413 29.18 0.77 33.00
N VAL A 414 30.41 0.52 32.58
CA VAL A 414 31.61 0.76 33.36
C VAL A 414 31.94 2.24 33.19
N ASP A 415 31.54 3.07 34.15
CA ASP A 415 32.01 4.46 34.19
C ASP A 415 33.23 4.56 35.11
N ARG A 416 34.33 5.13 34.61
CA ARG A 416 35.54 5.35 35.41
C ARG A 416 35.39 6.66 36.14
N ALA A 417 35.17 6.61 37.44
CA ALA A 417 35.08 7.80 38.26
C ALA A 417 36.42 8.56 38.27
N ALA A 418 36.36 9.89 38.35
CA ALA A 418 37.53 10.78 38.36
C ALA A 418 38.55 10.53 39.52
N ARG A 419 38.25 9.60 40.44
CA ARG A 419 39.09 9.22 41.59
C ARG A 419 39.55 7.75 41.58
N GLY A 420 39.52 7.06 40.43
CA GLY A 420 40.09 5.71 40.26
C GLY A 420 39.15 4.52 40.50
N GLY A 421 37.92 4.75 40.98
CA GLY A 421 36.91 3.70 41.15
C GLY A 421 36.07 3.41 39.91
N VAL A 422 35.45 2.23 39.89
CA VAL A 422 34.55 1.76 38.82
C VAL A 422 33.12 1.77 39.32
N VAL A 423 32.23 2.44 38.58
CA VAL A 423 30.78 2.37 38.84
C VAL A 423 30.13 1.49 37.78
N LEU A 424 29.45 0.43 38.20
CA LEU A 424 28.65 -0.45 37.35
C LEU A 424 27.16 -0.16 37.57
N THR A 425 26.41 0.13 36.52
CA THR A 425 24.95 0.18 36.61
C THR A 425 24.34 -1.10 36.04
N LEU A 426 23.66 -1.88 36.89
CA LEU A 426 23.02 -3.15 36.52
C LEU A 426 21.52 -3.08 36.75
N GLY A 427 20.72 -3.61 35.82
CA GLY A 427 19.27 -3.79 35.99
C GLY A 427 18.87 -5.26 35.90
N ALA A 428 17.57 -5.57 35.90
CA ALA A 428 17.12 -6.94 35.64
C ALA A 428 17.69 -7.45 34.29
N PRO A 429 18.27 -8.66 34.23
CA PRO A 429 19.02 -9.13 33.05
C PRO A 429 18.13 -9.27 31.80
N GLU A 430 16.85 -9.61 31.95
CA GLU A 430 15.87 -9.64 30.86
C GLU A 430 15.65 -8.25 30.25
N LEU A 431 15.58 -7.22 31.10
CA LEU A 431 15.42 -5.84 30.67
C LEU A 431 16.70 -5.32 30.02
N ALA A 432 17.87 -5.69 30.54
CA ALA A 432 19.14 -5.36 29.92
C ALA A 432 19.28 -5.98 28.52
N ALA A 433 18.90 -7.26 28.37
CA ALA A 433 18.92 -7.96 27.09
C ALA A 433 17.94 -7.34 26.08
N SER A 434 16.67 -7.17 26.46
CA SER A 434 15.64 -6.59 25.57
C SER A 434 15.96 -5.14 25.16
N ARG A 435 16.41 -4.29 26.09
CA ARG A 435 16.83 -2.91 25.79
C ARG A 435 18.11 -2.86 24.96
N GLY A 436 19.02 -3.80 25.17
CA GLY A 436 20.23 -3.96 24.35
C GLY A 436 19.88 -4.23 22.89
N TRP A 437 18.98 -5.18 22.65
CA TRP A 437 18.51 -5.47 21.30
C TRP A 437 17.70 -4.31 20.70
N GLN A 438 16.81 -3.67 21.47
CA GLN A 438 16.08 -2.48 21.02
C GLN A 438 17.05 -1.38 20.56
N ARG A 439 18.12 -1.09 21.32
CA ARG A 439 19.15 -0.13 20.90
C ARG A 439 19.86 -0.56 19.62
N HIS A 440 20.21 -1.83 19.49
CA HIS A 440 20.81 -2.36 18.27
C HIS A 440 19.89 -2.12 17.06
N VAL A 441 18.60 -2.42 17.19
CA VAL A 441 17.60 -2.18 16.13
C VAL A 441 17.40 -0.68 15.88
N GLU A 442 17.27 0.16 16.90
CA GLU A 442 17.13 1.61 16.72
C GLU A 442 18.37 2.26 16.07
N ALA A 443 19.56 1.67 16.27
CA ALA A 443 20.81 2.09 15.63
C ALA A 443 20.96 1.61 14.16
N GLY A 444 19.99 0.87 13.63
CA GLY A 444 20.01 0.36 12.25
C GLY A 444 20.33 -1.13 12.14
N GLY A 445 20.41 -1.85 13.26
CA GLY A 445 20.63 -3.28 13.32
C GLY A 445 19.49 -4.10 12.69
N VAL A 446 19.85 -5.29 12.19
CA VAL A 446 18.95 -6.19 11.43
C VAL A 446 18.86 -7.60 12.02
N ASP A 447 19.68 -7.89 13.04
CA ASP A 447 19.76 -9.19 13.69
C ASP A 447 18.46 -9.49 14.46
N THR A 448 17.99 -10.74 14.37
CA THR A 448 16.87 -11.20 15.19
C THR A 448 17.24 -11.11 16.67
N TYR A 449 16.25 -11.10 17.58
CA TYR A 449 16.57 -11.08 19.00
C TYR A 449 17.44 -12.28 19.42
N ASP A 450 17.11 -13.47 18.89
CA ASP A 450 17.85 -14.70 19.13
C ASP A 450 19.29 -14.65 18.62
N ASP A 451 19.51 -14.17 17.40
CA ASP A 451 20.86 -14.08 16.83
C ASP A 451 21.68 -13.01 17.51
N TRP A 452 21.06 -11.85 17.77
CA TRP A 452 21.70 -10.80 18.53
C TRP A 452 22.10 -11.35 19.90
N LEU A 453 21.21 -11.99 20.65
CA LEU A 453 21.50 -12.51 21.99
C LEU A 453 22.61 -13.58 22.00
N ALA A 454 22.70 -14.37 20.93
CA ALA A 454 23.75 -15.36 20.73
C ALA A 454 25.09 -14.80 20.22
N GLY A 455 25.22 -13.47 20.07
CA GLY A 455 26.41 -12.83 19.52
C GLY A 455 26.63 -13.07 18.03
N ARG A 456 25.64 -13.61 17.31
CA ARG A 456 25.69 -13.87 15.87
C ARG A 456 25.24 -12.64 15.08
N SER A 457 25.74 -12.52 13.86
CA SER A 457 25.25 -11.53 12.90
C SER A 457 24.54 -12.22 11.73
N SER A 458 23.34 -11.72 11.42
CA SER A 458 22.57 -12.11 10.23
C SER A 458 23.23 -11.71 8.91
N ALA A 459 24.36 -10.98 8.94
CA ALA A 459 25.18 -10.65 7.78
C ALA A 459 26.23 -11.72 7.43
N ASP A 460 26.41 -12.75 8.27
CA ASP A 460 27.35 -13.86 8.03
C ASP A 460 26.59 -15.16 7.69
N PRO A 461 26.48 -15.53 6.39
CA PRO A 461 25.70 -16.68 5.93
C PRO A 461 26.34 -18.04 6.30
N THR A 462 27.54 -18.07 6.90
CA THR A 462 28.18 -19.31 7.38
C THR A 462 27.60 -19.81 8.71
N SER A 463 26.67 -19.06 9.33
CA SER A 463 26.10 -19.37 10.63
C SER A 463 24.75 -20.12 10.59
N GLU A 464 24.23 -20.45 9.42
CA GLU A 464 23.03 -21.30 9.29
C GLU A 464 23.37 -22.76 9.55
N GLY A 465 23.34 -23.18 10.82
CA GLY A 465 23.49 -24.59 11.16
C GLY A 465 23.70 -24.84 12.64
N HIS A 466 22.76 -25.57 13.23
CA HIS A 466 22.79 -26.21 14.56
C HIS A 466 22.44 -25.33 15.79
N HIS A 467 21.51 -25.85 16.58
CA HIS A 467 21.07 -25.30 17.87
C HIS A 467 22.03 -25.65 19.02
N GLU A 468 23.06 -26.46 18.78
CA GLU A 468 24.05 -26.87 19.78
C GLU A 468 25.15 -25.80 19.92
N GLY A 469 25.43 -25.36 21.15
CA GLY A 469 26.53 -24.42 21.45
C GLY A 469 26.18 -22.93 21.41
N ARG A 470 24.89 -22.55 21.48
CA ARG A 470 24.51 -21.12 21.63
C ARG A 470 24.87 -20.63 23.03
N HIS A 471 25.53 -19.48 23.09
CA HIS A 471 25.94 -18.83 24.32
C HIS A 471 25.43 -17.39 24.37
N VAL A 472 25.00 -16.95 25.55
CA VAL A 472 24.57 -15.58 25.76
C VAL A 472 25.79 -14.65 25.63
N ARG A 473 25.59 -13.51 24.95
CA ARG A 473 26.57 -12.42 24.84
C ARG A 473 27.32 -12.16 26.16
N PRO A 474 28.67 -12.01 26.14
CA PRO A 474 29.45 -11.77 27.34
C PRO A 474 28.96 -10.59 28.18
N GLU A 475 28.47 -9.52 27.54
CA GLU A 475 28.00 -8.31 28.21
C GLU A 475 26.72 -8.52 29.04
N LEU A 476 26.03 -9.65 28.84
CA LEU A 476 24.83 -10.04 29.59
C LEU A 476 25.12 -11.15 30.62
N ARG A 477 26.38 -11.61 30.72
CA ARG A 477 26.86 -12.50 31.76
C ARG A 477 27.34 -11.69 32.95
N TYR A 478 26.39 -11.29 33.80
CA TYR A 478 26.64 -10.37 34.92
C TYR A 478 27.77 -10.81 35.83
N GLU A 479 27.93 -12.12 36.05
CA GLU A 479 29.04 -12.65 36.86
C GLU A 479 30.40 -12.24 36.28
N ALA A 480 30.62 -12.47 34.99
CA ALA A 480 31.86 -12.13 34.31
C ALA A 480 32.11 -10.62 34.35
N VAL A 481 31.08 -9.82 34.06
CA VAL A 481 31.17 -8.36 34.11
C VAL A 481 31.57 -7.83 35.49
N VAL A 482 30.98 -8.39 36.56
CA VAL A 482 31.30 -7.99 37.94
C VAL A 482 32.72 -8.41 38.29
N LEU A 483 33.13 -9.63 37.94
CA LEU A 483 34.49 -10.13 38.20
C LEU A 483 35.54 -9.30 37.45
N ASP A 484 35.32 -9.00 36.18
CA ASP A 484 36.23 -8.18 35.36
C ASP A 484 36.40 -6.77 35.97
N ALA A 485 35.32 -6.18 36.50
CA ALA A 485 35.39 -4.88 37.17
C ALA A 485 36.17 -4.94 38.49
N ILE A 486 35.98 -6.02 39.27
CA ILE A 486 36.73 -6.26 40.51
C ILE A 486 38.21 -6.49 40.21
N GLU A 487 38.55 -7.25 39.17
CA GLU A 487 39.93 -7.47 38.74
C GLU A 487 40.59 -6.16 38.29
N ALA A 488 39.84 -5.31 37.57
CA ALA A 488 40.38 -4.06 37.03
C ALA A 488 40.63 -2.97 38.08
N ALA A 489 39.85 -2.91 39.17
CA ALA A 489 39.90 -1.78 40.12
C ALA A 489 40.08 -2.19 41.60
N GLY A 490 39.97 -3.48 41.92
CA GLY A 490 39.85 -3.96 43.29
C GLY A 490 38.44 -3.76 43.84
N ALA A 491 37.94 -4.74 44.59
CA ALA A 491 36.53 -4.78 45.02
C ALA A 491 36.07 -3.55 45.82
N GLU A 492 36.95 -3.00 46.67
CA GLU A 492 36.66 -1.80 47.48
C GLU A 492 36.46 -0.53 46.64
N GLN A 493 36.95 -0.52 45.40
CA GLN A 493 36.82 0.59 44.47
C GLN A 493 35.69 0.39 43.46
N VAL A 494 34.96 -0.73 43.53
CA VAL A 494 33.79 -1.00 42.69
C VAL A 494 32.51 -0.59 43.43
N THR A 495 31.67 0.17 42.76
CA THR A 495 30.30 0.47 43.21
C THR A 495 29.30 -0.06 42.18
N VAL A 496 28.38 -0.93 42.60
CA VAL A 496 27.28 -1.41 41.77
C VAL A 496 26.01 -0.66 42.12
N VAL A 497 25.45 0.05 41.15
CA VAL A 497 24.16 0.72 41.25
C VAL A 497 23.10 -0.16 40.60
N VAL A 498 22.14 -0.63 41.39
CA VAL A 498 21.02 -1.43 40.89
C VAL A 498 19.90 -0.50 40.40
N ALA A 499 19.68 -0.52 39.09
CA ALA A 499 18.68 0.28 38.43
C ALA A 499 17.28 -0.34 38.59
N ASP A 500 16.60 0.02 39.69
CA ASP A 500 15.21 -0.36 39.97
C ASP A 500 14.17 0.56 39.30
N ALA A 501 14.59 1.73 38.78
CA ALA A 501 13.67 2.71 38.21
C ALA A 501 13.32 2.41 36.74
N PRO A 502 12.04 2.53 36.32
CA PRO A 502 11.70 2.49 34.91
C PRO A 502 12.43 3.62 34.18
N ALA A 503 13.08 3.28 33.06
CA ALA A 503 13.75 4.28 32.23
C ALA A 503 12.73 5.34 31.74
N PRO A 504 13.14 6.60 31.51
CA PRO A 504 12.27 7.59 30.91
C PRO A 504 11.87 7.15 29.49
N GLY A 505 10.61 6.76 29.33
CA GLY A 505 10.04 6.31 28.05
C GLY A 505 9.57 4.87 28.08
N ARG A 506 8.69 4.53 27.14
CA ARG A 506 8.16 3.18 26.98
C ARG A 506 9.10 2.33 26.11
N ASP A 507 9.38 1.11 26.55
CA ASP A 507 10.05 0.09 25.74
C ASP A 507 9.11 -0.40 24.61
N LEU A 508 9.65 -0.61 23.40
CA LEU A 508 8.86 -1.06 22.26
C LEU A 508 8.50 -2.55 22.43
N THR A 509 7.32 -2.94 21.93
CA THR A 509 6.90 -4.34 21.93
C THR A 509 7.69 -5.14 20.89
N LEU A 510 7.69 -6.48 21.00
CA LEU A 510 8.39 -7.34 20.04
C LEU A 510 7.97 -7.04 18.59
N VAL A 511 6.66 -6.94 18.36
CA VAL A 511 6.11 -6.67 17.02
C VAL A 511 6.45 -5.26 16.51
N GLU A 512 6.60 -4.27 17.39
CA GLU A 512 7.05 -2.92 17.01
C GLU A 512 8.51 -2.95 16.54
N LEU A 513 9.38 -3.63 17.29
CA LEU A 513 10.80 -3.76 16.93
C LEU A 513 11.00 -4.57 15.65
N GLU A 514 10.17 -5.57 15.41
CA GLU A 514 10.20 -6.34 14.16
C GLU A 514 9.85 -5.48 12.93
N ILE A 515 8.94 -4.52 13.05
CA ILE A 515 8.68 -3.54 11.97
C ILE A 515 9.93 -2.69 11.70
N VAL A 516 10.59 -2.21 12.77
CA VAL A 516 11.80 -1.37 12.67
C VAL A 516 12.97 -2.17 12.08
N ARG A 517 13.17 -3.42 12.53
CA ARG A 517 14.21 -4.32 12.03
C ARG A 517 14.04 -4.65 10.55
N GLU A 518 12.83 -4.97 10.12
CA GLU A 518 12.52 -5.18 8.69
C GLU A 518 12.74 -3.92 7.87
N LEU A 519 12.40 -2.73 8.41
CA LEU A 519 12.65 -1.46 7.75
C LEU A 519 14.15 -1.16 7.63
N ASN A 520 14.95 -1.46 8.66
CA ASN A 520 16.41 -1.30 8.61
C ASN A 520 17.03 -2.18 7.52
N ARG A 521 16.55 -3.42 7.34
CA ARG A 521 17.02 -4.28 6.25
C ARG A 521 16.75 -3.64 4.90
N ILE A 522 15.52 -3.15 4.68
CA ILE A 522 15.16 -2.48 3.42
C ILE A 522 16.00 -1.23 3.21
N ALA A 523 16.18 -0.41 4.26
CA ALA A 523 16.99 0.80 4.23
C ALA A 523 18.46 0.51 3.92
N GLY A 524 19.02 -0.57 4.46
CA GLY A 524 20.37 -1.05 4.18
C GLY A 524 20.53 -1.45 2.72
N THR A 525 19.64 -2.30 2.20
CA THR A 525 19.65 -2.71 0.78
C THR A 525 19.45 -1.53 -0.17
N ALA A 526 18.62 -0.55 0.20
CA ALA A 526 18.34 0.64 -0.59
C ALA A 526 19.38 1.77 -0.41
N GLY A 527 20.43 1.55 0.38
CA GLY A 527 21.53 2.50 0.59
C GLY A 527 21.11 3.81 1.26
N TRP A 528 20.25 3.77 2.27
CA TRP A 528 19.79 4.97 2.97
C TRP A 528 20.92 5.62 3.79
N SER A 529 21.07 6.92 3.63
CA SER A 529 21.96 7.78 4.42
C SER A 529 21.53 7.84 5.89
N ALA A 530 22.44 8.31 6.75
CA ALA A 530 22.14 8.50 8.17
C ALA A 530 21.00 9.50 8.41
N GLU A 531 20.92 10.57 7.61
CA GLU A 531 19.84 11.56 7.69
C GLU A 531 18.48 10.94 7.30
N GLU A 532 18.45 10.12 6.25
CA GLU A 532 17.24 9.41 5.82
C GLU A 532 16.77 8.40 6.89
N ARG A 533 17.71 7.66 7.50
CA ARG A 533 17.40 6.76 8.62
C ARG A 533 16.86 7.52 9.83
N ALA A 534 17.51 8.60 10.25
CA ALA A 534 17.03 9.43 11.35
C ALA A 534 15.63 9.98 11.08
N ARG A 535 15.35 10.40 9.84
CA ARG A 535 14.05 10.94 9.44
C ARG A 535 12.95 9.89 9.39
N PHE A 536 13.17 8.77 8.70
CA PHE A 536 12.11 7.82 8.37
C PHE A 536 12.01 6.64 9.34
N VAL A 537 13.13 6.17 9.88
CA VAL A 537 13.14 5.09 10.88
C VAL A 537 12.84 5.68 12.26
N VAL A 538 13.70 6.60 12.74
CA VAL A 538 13.56 7.13 14.09
C VAL A 538 12.35 8.08 14.19
N GLY A 539 12.37 9.18 13.43
CA GLY A 539 11.28 10.16 13.46
C GLY A 539 9.96 9.66 12.84
N GLY A 540 10.04 8.79 11.84
CA GLY A 540 8.87 8.31 11.09
C GLY A 540 8.21 7.04 11.64
N VAL A 541 8.93 6.21 12.39
CA VAL A 541 8.39 4.96 12.94
C VAL A 541 8.62 4.85 14.45
N VAL A 542 9.86 4.89 14.93
CA VAL A 542 10.18 4.67 16.36
C VAL A 542 9.43 5.64 17.27
N GLU A 543 9.52 6.94 17.01
CA GLU A 543 8.85 7.97 17.84
C GLU A 543 7.31 7.86 17.84
N PRO A 544 6.64 7.75 16.67
CA PRO A 544 5.20 7.47 16.61
C PRO A 544 4.78 6.20 17.33
N LEU A 545 5.57 5.13 17.27
CA LEU A 545 5.30 3.89 17.97
C LEU A 545 5.47 4.06 19.48
N ARG A 546 6.53 4.73 19.94
CA ARG A 546 6.77 5.00 21.36
C ARG A 546 5.64 5.80 22.01
N ALA A 547 5.07 6.76 21.27
CA ALA A 547 3.92 7.57 21.72
C ALA A 547 2.58 6.81 21.78
N ARG A 548 2.52 5.58 21.26
CA ARG A 548 1.31 4.75 21.24
C ARG A 548 1.11 4.02 22.57
N ARG A 549 -0.14 3.71 22.88
CA ARG A 549 -0.50 2.69 23.88
C ARG A 549 -0.64 1.31 23.21
N PRO A 550 0.19 0.31 23.57
CA PRO A 550 0.06 -1.05 23.06
C PRO A 550 -1.34 -1.64 23.32
N ALA A 551 -1.84 -2.42 22.37
CA ALA A 551 -3.10 -3.14 22.53
C ALA A 551 -2.94 -4.32 23.52
N PRO A 552 -4.02 -4.75 24.18
CA PRO A 552 -4.02 -5.97 24.97
C PRO A 552 -3.55 -7.17 24.12
N GLY A 553 -2.53 -7.90 24.59
CA GLY A 553 -1.94 -9.04 23.89
C GLY A 553 -0.66 -8.74 23.10
N GLU A 554 -0.28 -7.48 22.95
CA GLU A 554 1.05 -7.15 22.42
C GLU A 554 2.13 -7.48 23.46
N ARG A 555 3.06 -8.34 23.08
CA ARG A 555 4.04 -8.92 24.00
C ARG A 555 5.29 -8.02 24.11
N PRO A 556 5.83 -7.81 25.32
CA PRO A 556 7.19 -7.29 25.45
C PRO A 556 8.19 -8.28 24.84
N VAL A 557 9.42 -7.82 24.60
CA VAL A 557 10.51 -8.72 24.23
C VAL A 557 10.82 -9.60 25.43
N ALA A 558 10.72 -10.92 25.26
CA ALA A 558 10.98 -11.91 26.30
C ALA A 558 12.20 -12.75 25.91
N LEU A 559 12.96 -13.22 26.90
CA LEU A 559 14.07 -14.12 26.68
C LEU A 559 13.61 -15.42 25.98
N PRO A 560 14.37 -15.94 25.01
CA PRO A 560 14.10 -17.23 24.43
C PRO A 560 14.45 -18.34 25.43
N GLY A 561 13.77 -19.49 25.30
CA GLY A 561 13.90 -20.63 26.22
C GLY A 561 15.34 -21.11 26.45
N TRP A 562 16.17 -21.04 25.40
CA TRP A 562 17.58 -21.46 25.47
C TRP A 562 18.46 -20.52 26.31
N ALA A 563 18.14 -19.23 26.38
CA ALA A 563 18.96 -18.24 27.08
C ALA A 563 18.62 -18.14 28.57
N HIS A 564 17.42 -18.57 28.97
CA HIS A 564 16.95 -18.52 30.36
C HIS A 564 17.89 -19.22 31.36
N PRO A 565 18.32 -20.48 31.14
CA PRO A 565 19.19 -21.17 32.09
C PRO A 565 20.53 -20.47 32.30
N GLU A 566 21.14 -19.97 31.22
CA GLU A 566 22.45 -19.30 31.27
C GLU A 566 22.37 -17.94 31.98
N ILE A 567 21.37 -17.11 31.64
CA ILE A 567 21.15 -15.82 32.31
C ILE A 567 20.80 -16.01 33.79
N ALA A 568 19.98 -17.02 34.11
CA ALA A 568 19.63 -17.32 35.50
C ALA A 568 20.83 -17.82 36.32
N ALA A 569 21.72 -18.62 35.72
CA ALA A 569 22.95 -19.05 36.38
C ALA A 569 23.90 -17.87 36.61
N SER A 570 24.15 -17.07 35.57
CA SER A 570 25.07 -15.92 35.66
C SER A 570 24.58 -14.83 36.60
N SER A 571 23.28 -14.53 36.62
CA SER A 571 22.72 -13.55 37.57
C SER A 571 22.81 -14.01 39.03
N ARG A 572 22.59 -15.29 39.33
CA ARG A 572 22.79 -15.85 40.68
C ARG A 572 24.24 -15.72 41.12
N ALA A 573 25.18 -16.18 40.28
CA ALA A 573 26.59 -16.10 40.59
C ALA A 573 27.08 -14.64 40.77
N ALA A 574 26.57 -13.71 39.97
CA ALA A 574 26.85 -12.28 40.15
C ALA A 574 26.38 -11.77 41.53
N VAL A 575 25.17 -12.12 41.96
CA VAL A 575 24.64 -11.72 43.27
C VAL A 575 25.47 -12.31 44.41
N ASP A 576 25.91 -13.57 44.28
CA ASP A 576 26.77 -14.23 45.27
C ASP A 576 28.13 -13.51 45.38
N VAL A 577 28.77 -13.20 44.23
CA VAL A 577 30.02 -12.42 44.18
C VAL A 577 29.87 -11.06 44.85
N LEU A 578 28.77 -10.35 44.59
CA LEU A 578 28.50 -9.03 45.19
C LEU A 578 28.33 -9.09 46.70
N ARG A 579 27.77 -10.18 47.24
CA ARG A 579 27.61 -10.40 48.69
C ARG A 579 28.92 -10.77 49.37
N GLU A 580 29.79 -11.52 48.69
CA GLU A 580 31.00 -12.10 49.28
C GLU A 580 32.25 -11.20 49.17
N ARG A 581 32.33 -10.34 48.15
CA ARG A 581 33.59 -9.64 47.79
C ARG A 581 33.72 -8.20 48.31
N GLY A 582 32.81 -7.70 49.16
CA GLY A 582 32.93 -6.36 49.76
C GLY A 582 32.73 -5.20 48.78
N VAL A 583 32.06 -5.43 47.66
CA VAL A 583 31.67 -4.41 46.69
C VAL A 583 30.57 -3.53 47.28
N THR A 584 30.63 -2.21 47.06
CA THR A 584 29.56 -1.31 47.49
C THR A 584 28.35 -1.46 46.56
N VAL A 585 27.22 -1.94 47.07
CA VAL A 585 25.97 -2.06 46.29
C VAL A 585 24.96 -0.99 46.72
N VAL A 586 24.45 -0.23 45.76
CA VAL A 586 23.42 0.80 45.94
C VAL A 586 22.13 0.33 45.26
N GLY A 587 21.14 -0.09 46.06
CA GLY A 587 19.86 -0.62 45.58
C GLY A 587 19.61 -2.06 46.04
N ARG A 588 18.54 -2.70 45.55
CA ARG A 588 18.18 -4.08 45.94
C ARG A 588 18.89 -5.09 45.05
N VAL A 589 19.91 -5.77 45.58
CA VAL A 589 20.71 -6.74 44.83
C VAL A 589 19.87 -7.90 44.26
N GLU A 590 18.78 -8.26 44.93
CA GLU A 590 17.84 -9.30 44.47
C GLU A 590 17.13 -8.93 43.16
N SER A 591 17.05 -7.65 42.79
CA SER A 591 16.51 -7.21 41.49
C SER A 591 17.37 -7.62 40.30
N LEU A 592 18.61 -8.06 40.53
CA LEU A 592 19.51 -8.55 39.50
C LEU A 592 19.28 -10.02 39.15
N LEU A 593 18.49 -10.74 39.96
CA LEU A 593 18.15 -12.13 39.69
C LEU A 593 17.20 -12.24 38.50
N ALA A 594 17.51 -13.16 37.59
CA ALA A 594 16.63 -13.46 36.48
C ALA A 594 15.24 -13.91 36.96
N ALA A 595 14.21 -13.39 36.33
CA ALA A 595 12.84 -13.83 36.57
C ALA A 595 12.64 -15.27 36.08
N ALA A 596 11.74 -16.00 36.74
CA ALA A 596 11.33 -17.31 36.26
C ALA A 596 10.80 -17.19 34.82
N PRO A 597 11.12 -18.15 33.92
CA PRO A 597 10.59 -18.12 32.57
C PRO A 597 9.06 -18.11 32.63
N ALA A 598 8.45 -17.16 31.92
CA ALA A 598 7.03 -17.26 31.63
C ALA A 598 6.80 -18.56 30.85
N ALA A 599 5.67 -19.25 31.08
CA ALA A 599 5.33 -20.46 30.34
C ALA A 599 5.49 -20.19 28.83
N PRO A 600 6.13 -21.08 28.06
CA PRO A 600 6.38 -20.87 26.65
C PRO A 600 5.04 -20.63 25.95
N GLY A 601 4.83 -19.38 25.52
CA GLY A 601 3.70 -19.04 24.67
C GLY A 601 3.92 -19.63 23.28
N PRO A 602 2.87 -19.78 22.46
CA PRO A 602 3.03 -20.26 21.09
C PRO A 602 4.02 -19.36 20.33
N GLU A 603 4.98 -20.02 19.68
CA GLU A 603 6.04 -19.49 18.81
C GLU A 603 5.45 -19.04 17.46
N ALA A 604 4.31 -18.36 17.51
CA ALA A 604 3.68 -17.80 16.33
C ALA A 604 4.49 -16.60 15.84
N ALA A 605 4.68 -16.51 14.52
CA ALA A 605 5.30 -15.34 13.91
C ALA A 605 4.61 -14.04 14.36
N PRO A 606 5.36 -12.96 14.58
CA PRO A 606 4.80 -11.69 15.02
C PRO A 606 3.82 -11.16 13.98
N GLU A 607 2.58 -10.95 14.39
CA GLU A 607 1.47 -10.45 13.56
C GLU A 607 1.17 -8.99 13.91
N VAL A 608 1.19 -8.10 12.92
CA VAL A 608 0.94 -6.67 13.08
C VAL A 608 -0.55 -6.37 12.98
N SER A 609 -1.13 -5.82 14.04
CA SER A 609 -2.51 -5.35 14.01
C SER A 609 -2.70 -4.18 13.04
N ALA A 610 -3.90 -4.04 12.46
CA ALA A 610 -4.24 -2.91 11.60
C ALA A 610 -4.01 -1.53 12.28
N GLY A 611 -4.17 -1.45 13.60
CA GLY A 611 -3.91 -0.23 14.37
C GLY A 611 -2.42 0.14 14.40
N LEU A 612 -1.56 -0.85 14.64
CA LEU A 612 -0.11 -0.69 14.66
C LEU A 612 0.44 -0.37 13.26
N ALA A 613 0.00 -1.11 12.23
CA ALA A 613 0.37 -0.84 10.85
C ALA A 613 0.02 0.58 10.40
N ALA A 614 -1.19 1.05 10.75
CA ALA A 614 -1.60 2.42 10.44
C ALA A 614 -0.75 3.48 11.17
N ALA A 615 -0.33 3.22 12.41
CA ALA A 615 0.53 4.14 13.16
C ALA A 615 1.89 4.32 12.48
N ALA A 616 2.53 3.21 12.09
CA ALA A 616 3.81 3.24 11.36
C ALA A 616 3.68 3.98 10.00
N LEU A 617 2.62 3.71 9.24
CA LEU A 617 2.39 4.36 7.94
C LEU A 617 2.10 5.85 8.09
N VAL A 618 1.30 6.25 9.07
CA VAL A 618 1.00 7.68 9.33
C VAL A 618 2.28 8.42 9.70
N GLY A 619 3.09 7.87 10.62
CA GLY A 619 4.37 8.47 10.99
C GLY A 619 5.30 8.65 9.77
N ALA A 620 5.39 7.64 8.91
CA ALA A 620 6.17 7.72 7.68
C ALA A 620 5.65 8.79 6.70
N ILE A 621 4.33 8.89 6.55
CA ILE A 621 3.69 9.90 5.67
C ILE A 621 3.93 11.31 6.21
N GLU A 622 3.86 11.51 7.52
CA GLU A 622 4.17 12.80 8.15
C GLU A 622 5.65 13.16 8.03
N ALA A 623 6.54 12.18 8.24
CA ALA A 623 7.97 12.34 8.00
C ALA A 623 8.28 12.70 6.54
N ALA A 624 7.49 12.22 5.57
CA ALA A 624 7.62 12.59 4.15
C ALA A 624 7.23 14.05 3.85
N GLY A 625 6.55 14.74 4.77
CA GLY A 625 6.11 16.11 4.64
C GLY A 625 4.73 16.20 3.97
N VAL A 626 3.70 16.46 4.77
CA VAL A 626 2.32 16.59 4.29
C VAL A 626 1.93 18.07 4.22
N PRO A 627 1.60 18.61 3.03
CA PRO A 627 0.99 19.92 2.94
C PRO A 627 -0.43 19.88 3.50
N GLU A 628 -0.73 20.76 4.45
CA GLU A 628 -2.11 21.02 4.87
C GLU A 628 -2.85 21.82 3.79
N ILE A 629 -4.18 21.66 3.72
CA ILE A 629 -5.03 22.43 2.80
C ILE A 629 -5.23 23.85 3.37
N ASP A 630 -4.78 24.86 2.63
CA ASP A 630 -5.07 26.27 2.94
C ASP A 630 -6.59 26.56 2.95
N ASP A 631 -7.06 27.45 3.82
CA ASP A 631 -8.48 27.82 3.99
C ASP A 631 -9.15 28.24 2.67
N ALA A 632 -8.42 28.90 1.79
CA ALA A 632 -8.90 29.27 0.45
C ALA A 632 -9.21 28.05 -0.44
N ARG A 633 -8.44 26.96 -0.33
CA ARG A 633 -8.73 25.69 -1.02
C ARG A 633 -9.86 24.90 -0.35
N ARG A 634 -10.17 25.17 0.93
CA ARG A 634 -11.29 24.54 1.67
C ARG A 634 -12.66 24.98 1.15
N GLN A 635 -12.81 26.26 0.78
CA GLN A 635 -14.09 26.78 0.25
C GLN A 635 -14.38 26.27 -1.17
N ALA A 636 -13.35 26.17 -2.01
CA ALA A 636 -13.49 25.66 -3.38
C ALA A 636 -13.79 24.14 -3.47
N TRP A 637 -13.43 23.37 -2.43
CA TRP A 637 -13.74 21.93 -2.35
C TRP A 637 -15.14 21.66 -1.81
N ARG A 638 -15.59 22.38 -0.77
CA ARG A 638 -16.95 22.24 -0.22
C ARG A 638 -18.04 22.61 -1.22
N ALA A 639 -17.82 23.67 -2.00
CA ALA A 639 -18.73 24.07 -3.07
C ALA A 639 -18.87 23.04 -4.22
N ARG A 640 -18.06 21.96 -4.23
CA ARG A 640 -18.09 20.89 -5.25
C ARG A 640 -18.47 19.52 -4.70
N GLU A 641 -18.45 19.32 -3.39
CA GLU A 641 -18.93 18.07 -2.74
C GLU A 641 -20.43 18.12 -2.42
N ASP A 642 -21.00 19.32 -2.23
CA ASP A 642 -22.43 19.51 -1.95
C ASP A 642 -23.33 19.52 -3.21
N ASP A 643 -22.75 19.39 -4.40
CA ASP A 643 -23.50 18.98 -5.60
C ASP A 643 -23.78 17.48 -5.51
N ALA A 644 -24.76 17.11 -4.68
CA ALA A 644 -25.50 15.89 -4.90
C ALA A 644 -25.96 15.91 -6.36
N VAL A 645 -25.55 14.90 -7.15
CA VAL A 645 -26.13 14.64 -8.47
C VAL A 645 -27.64 14.63 -8.26
N PRO A 646 -28.41 15.58 -8.85
CA PRO A 646 -29.86 15.54 -8.74
C PRO A 646 -30.28 14.17 -9.23
N SER A 647 -31.16 13.49 -8.49
CA SER A 647 -31.69 12.22 -8.98
C SER A 647 -32.26 12.43 -10.39
N VAL A 648 -32.26 11.41 -11.25
CA VAL A 648 -32.90 11.50 -12.58
C VAL A 648 -34.35 12.01 -12.42
N ARG A 649 -35.01 11.67 -11.31
CA ARG A 649 -36.33 12.17 -10.91
C ARG A 649 -36.37 13.67 -10.62
N ASP A 650 -35.34 14.24 -9.99
CA ASP A 650 -35.20 15.70 -9.78
C ASP A 650 -34.94 16.44 -11.09
N LEU A 651 -34.14 15.85 -11.99
CA LEU A 651 -33.87 16.43 -13.30
C LEU A 651 -35.15 16.44 -14.17
N VAL A 652 -35.89 15.34 -14.17
CA VAL A 652 -37.20 15.22 -14.85
C VAL A 652 -38.23 16.16 -14.24
N SER A 653 -38.28 16.33 -12.92
CA SER A 653 -39.21 17.27 -12.26
C SER A 653 -38.87 18.73 -12.58
N ARG A 654 -37.57 19.08 -12.67
CA ARG A 654 -37.11 20.42 -13.06
C ARG A 654 -37.34 20.73 -14.54
N LEU A 655 -37.28 19.71 -15.40
CA LEU A 655 -37.61 19.84 -16.83
C LEU A 655 -39.13 19.88 -17.06
N ALA A 656 -39.91 19.14 -16.28
CA ALA A 656 -41.37 19.19 -16.29
C ALA A 656 -41.90 20.54 -15.78
N GLY A 657 -41.33 21.09 -14.71
CA GLY A 657 -41.70 22.42 -14.18
C GLY A 657 -41.33 23.60 -15.08
N ARG A 658 -40.49 23.39 -16.11
CA ARG A 658 -40.19 24.41 -17.13
C ARG A 658 -41.18 24.40 -18.31
N ARG A 659 -41.99 23.35 -18.48
CA ARG A 659 -43.01 23.28 -19.53
C ARG A 659 -44.29 24.04 -19.19
N ASP A 660 -44.57 24.30 -17.91
CA ASP A 660 -45.77 25.03 -17.47
C ASP A 660 -45.64 26.57 -17.45
N ARG A 661 -44.51 27.14 -17.90
CA ARG A 661 -44.32 28.61 -18.00
C ARG A 661 -44.42 29.17 -19.42
N ARG A 662 -45.04 28.45 -20.35
CA ARG A 662 -45.55 29.05 -21.59
C ARG A 662 -47.07 29.19 -21.48
N SER A 663 -47.50 30.32 -20.91
CA SER A 663 -48.88 30.80 -21.10
C SER A 663 -49.15 31.00 -22.60
N PRO A 664 -50.36 30.68 -23.08
CA PRO A 664 -50.76 30.98 -24.44
C PRO A 664 -51.21 32.44 -24.58
N ALA A 665 -50.78 33.05 -25.70
CA ALA A 665 -51.34 34.20 -26.42
C ALA A 665 -51.54 35.54 -25.69
N ARG A 666 -50.95 36.60 -26.29
CA ARG A 666 -51.71 37.62 -27.02
C ARG A 666 -50.91 38.12 -28.21
#